data_AF-F8FQ81-F1
#
_entry.id   AF-F8FQ81-F1
#
_cell.length_a   1.000
_cell.length_b   1.000
_cell.length_c   1.000
_cell.angle_alpha   90.00
_cell.angle_beta   90.00
_cell.angle_gamma   90.00
#
_symmetry.space_group_name_H-M   'P 1'
#
loop_
_entity.id
_entity.type
_entity.pdbx_description
1 polymer ?
#
loop_
_entity_poly.entity_id
_entity_poly.type
_entity_poly.pdbx_seq_one_letter_code
_entity_poly.pdbx_strand_id
1 'polypeptide(L)'
;MLLGKKFETVSKSVVCTMAAVLTLMSGPAGAVNLSAASANANTASLPAANSFSAEQYPFPHNVVYPHGIMPSLDRDTLNRDMLNMYTKWRDLYITSEGAQPGELRIRANDSTYKNGTCSEGMGFAMLITVYMANPSNSGRSDFDGLFRYYQRALSPGYNFMGWKVDKDGNSVDPYSAPDGDLDAAISLLMAHKQWGSGGEINYLAEAKKIIRDTMEYLIYKPSYIVKQSQATTTAVISSYEIPGWFKLFGEITGEDRWEKVTDAAYKMFNHYYNLNPQTGLVPYKWVLSPTGIPTYTGINGPDSNSTSYGFDPSRLPWRVGQDFLWNGTSSHVLAHDFPDRNLKWFMTKINGNPDTALASYNIDGTNRAAYTSPRNMVGPMAVGAMVDASNQASLDLLYHYLRKQEPMSDWPGGYYQDAVMMMSMLVLTGNMPNFYDYEPYPNSTLPAPLPVTDTTAPTKPLNVTVTGSTYSTIDLSWSAAADDQGPVMYEITRDGKLYNVTPTLSTKLEFLDPGKEYTFAVRARDAAGNKTSSDAVKGSTAADLAPPSKVTGISAQARTLTSITLKWNRPADNDAINEIAYDVYMNDTKINTSKVYFPGDFKVENLQPAAAYKFKIAATDKSGNTSTSDVFTTSTTATDVSKPTRPSFVYAVEKTSDRITLAWNVSVDDNPAGTVTYDVYNGQQKMNTVPIGGTTFTMTNLQPGTEYSIKVIARDAAGNSQESYIYDTKTKK
;
A
#
# COMPACT_ATOMS: atom_id res chain seq x y z
N MET A 1 31.31 -32.59 21.78
CA MET A 1 31.35 -33.44 22.98
C MET A 1 31.87 -32.60 24.13
N LEU A 2 31.06 -32.47 25.19
CA LEU A 2 31.31 -31.93 26.54
C LEU A 2 31.82 -30.48 26.72
N LEU A 3 31.34 -29.66 27.66
CA LEU A 3 30.10 -29.55 28.44
C LEU A 3 30.26 -28.30 29.34
N GLY A 4 29.22 -27.47 29.46
CA GLY A 4 28.70 -27.11 30.79
C GLY A 4 28.91 -25.72 31.39
N LYS A 5 27.77 -24.99 31.43
CA LYS A 5 27.18 -24.23 32.58
C LYS A 5 27.71 -22.82 32.86
N LYS A 6 26.89 -21.78 32.60
CA LYS A 6 25.72 -21.25 33.37
C LYS A 6 26.16 -20.36 34.55
N PHE A 7 25.78 -19.08 34.51
CA PHE A 7 25.35 -18.34 35.70
C PHE A 7 24.16 -17.43 35.36
N GLU A 8 23.09 -17.65 36.12
CA GLU A 8 21.85 -16.87 36.16
C GLU A 8 21.98 -15.65 37.09
N THR A 9 21.02 -14.78 36.86
CA THR A 9 20.68 -13.47 37.41
C THR A 9 20.45 -13.37 38.92
N VAL A 10 20.42 -12.10 39.35
CA VAL A 10 19.47 -11.43 40.27
C VAL A 10 20.13 -10.78 41.48
N SER A 11 20.00 -9.46 41.57
CA SER A 11 19.82 -8.78 42.86
C SER A 11 18.83 -7.63 42.68
N LYS A 12 17.72 -7.71 43.42
CA LYS A 12 16.73 -6.66 43.61
C LYS A 12 16.97 -6.02 44.99
N SER A 13 17.23 -4.72 44.97
CA SER A 13 16.68 -3.65 45.81
C SER A 13 16.85 -3.63 47.35
N VAL A 14 17.15 -2.42 47.86
CA VAL A 14 16.32 -1.58 48.78
C VAL A 14 17.23 -0.84 49.78
N VAL A 15 17.13 0.50 49.84
CA VAL A 15 17.11 1.26 51.11
C VAL A 15 16.14 2.44 50.95
N CYS A 16 15.15 2.49 51.83
CA CYS A 16 14.27 3.63 52.08
C CYS A 16 14.29 3.88 53.60
N THR A 17 14.26 5.13 54.05
CA THR A 17 14.35 5.52 55.47
C THR A 17 13.11 6.30 55.91
N MET A 18 12.45 5.78 56.97
CA MET A 18 11.58 6.38 58.02
C MET A 18 10.54 7.48 57.64
N ALA A 19 9.31 7.48 58.16
CA ALA A 19 8.97 7.56 59.59
C ALA A 19 7.46 7.28 59.89
N ALA A 20 7.23 6.65 61.07
CA ALA A 20 6.10 6.65 62.05
C ALA A 20 4.64 6.98 61.61
N VAL A 21 3.57 6.35 62.13
CA VAL A 21 3.20 6.06 63.54
C VAL A 21 2.24 4.85 63.62
N LEU A 22 2.34 4.17 64.77
CA LEU A 22 1.71 2.96 65.30
C LEU A 22 0.22 3.10 65.70
N THR A 23 -0.64 2.09 65.47
CA THR A 23 -1.53 1.50 66.51
C THR A 23 -2.01 0.09 66.11
N LEU A 24 -1.91 -0.86 67.04
CA LEU A 24 -2.32 -2.27 66.98
C LEU A 24 -3.78 -2.45 67.48
N MET A 25 -4.50 -3.49 67.03
CA MET A 25 -4.81 -4.72 67.82
C MET A 25 -5.94 -5.61 67.23
N SER A 26 -5.62 -6.92 67.22
CA SER A 26 -6.45 -8.14 67.48
C SER A 26 -7.57 -8.63 66.53
N GLY A 27 -7.48 -9.93 66.14
CA GLY A 27 -8.46 -10.75 65.37
C GLY A 27 -9.63 -11.32 66.21
N PRO A 28 -10.23 -12.51 65.93
CA PRO A 28 -9.78 -13.64 65.11
C PRO A 28 -10.84 -14.24 64.13
N ALA A 29 -10.47 -15.38 63.54
CA ALA A 29 -11.08 -16.13 62.43
C ALA A 29 -12.42 -16.84 62.71
N GLY A 30 -13.16 -17.10 61.63
CA GLY A 30 -14.20 -18.11 61.53
C GLY A 30 -14.51 -18.42 60.06
N ALA A 31 -14.21 -19.64 59.61
CA ALA A 31 -14.54 -20.14 58.28
C ALA A 31 -15.80 -21.04 58.37
N VAL A 32 -16.63 -21.02 57.31
CA VAL A 32 -17.03 -22.18 56.47
C VAL A 32 -18.39 -21.91 55.75
N ASN A 33 -18.25 -21.74 54.42
CA ASN A 33 -19.03 -22.24 53.27
C ASN A 33 -20.52 -21.93 52.96
N LEU A 34 -20.63 -21.33 51.75
CA LEU A 34 -21.38 -21.74 50.55
C LEU A 34 -22.90 -21.46 50.45
N SER A 35 -23.23 -20.36 49.74
CA SER A 35 -24.17 -20.38 48.62
C SER A 35 -23.96 -19.14 47.73
N ALA A 36 -23.40 -19.32 46.53
CA ALA A 36 -23.16 -18.24 45.58
C ALA A 36 -24.40 -17.99 44.71
N ALA A 37 -25.08 -16.86 44.97
CA ALA A 37 -25.90 -16.16 43.99
C ALA A 37 -25.13 -14.90 43.57
N SER A 38 -24.82 -14.79 42.29
CA SER A 38 -23.95 -13.75 41.73
C SER A 38 -24.66 -12.39 41.63
N ALA A 39 -24.22 -11.42 42.43
CA ALA A 39 -24.41 -10.00 42.14
C ALA A 39 -23.25 -9.17 42.72
N ASN A 40 -22.68 -8.34 41.83
CA ASN A 40 -21.90 -7.12 42.06
C ASN A 40 -20.55 -7.21 42.80
N ALA A 41 -19.47 -7.08 42.02
CA ALA A 41 -18.23 -6.48 42.48
C ALA A 41 -17.95 -5.21 41.68
N ASN A 42 -17.88 -4.09 42.41
CA ASN A 42 -17.27 -2.83 42.02
C ASN A 42 -15.92 -3.07 41.34
N THR A 43 -15.77 -2.61 40.10
CA THR A 43 -14.47 -2.28 39.52
C THR A 43 -14.37 -0.77 39.41
N ALA A 44 -13.19 -0.28 39.78
CA ALA A 44 -12.85 1.12 39.94
C ALA A 44 -13.29 1.98 38.74
N SER A 45 -13.82 3.16 39.04
CA SER A 45 -14.06 4.23 38.09
C SER A 45 -12.81 4.46 37.26
N LEU A 46 -12.93 4.21 35.96
CA LEU A 46 -12.00 4.71 34.95
C LEU A 46 -11.86 6.24 35.11
N PRO A 47 -10.67 6.83 34.89
CA PRO A 47 -10.54 8.27 34.87
C PRO A 47 -11.52 8.82 33.83
N ALA A 48 -12.16 9.95 34.16
CA ALA A 48 -13.16 10.61 33.34
C ALA A 48 -12.77 10.60 31.86
N ALA A 49 -13.69 10.18 31.00
CA ALA A 49 -13.55 10.26 29.56
C ALA A 49 -13.15 11.70 29.20
N ASN A 50 -11.94 11.88 28.65
CA ASN A 50 -11.62 13.10 27.93
C ASN A 50 -12.74 13.31 26.93
N SER A 51 -13.43 14.45 27.01
CA SER A 51 -14.50 14.81 26.08
C SER A 51 -13.90 14.87 24.68
N PHE A 52 -14.02 13.79 23.91
CA PHE A 52 -13.66 13.78 22.51
C PHE A 52 -14.50 14.83 21.77
N SER A 53 -13.89 15.61 20.88
CA SER A 53 -14.65 16.46 19.97
C SER A 53 -15.58 15.57 19.15
N ALA A 54 -16.87 15.93 19.10
CA ALA A 54 -17.84 15.30 18.22
C ALA A 54 -17.40 15.42 16.75
N GLU A 55 -17.82 14.45 15.93
CA GLU A 55 -17.61 14.44 14.48
C GLU A 55 -18.14 15.74 13.86
N GLN A 56 -17.27 16.47 13.16
CA GLN A 56 -17.64 17.70 12.44
C GLN A 56 -18.28 17.42 11.08
N TYR A 57 -17.87 16.33 10.43
CA TYR A 57 -18.41 15.87 9.16
C TYR A 57 -18.81 14.39 9.29
N PRO A 58 -19.82 14.03 10.10
CA PRO A 58 -20.23 12.64 10.26
C PRO A 58 -20.76 12.06 8.94
N PHE A 59 -20.51 10.77 8.71
CA PHE A 59 -21.20 10.01 7.65
C PHE A 59 -22.71 9.92 7.94
N PRO A 60 -23.59 10.01 6.92
CA PRO A 60 -23.29 10.30 5.51
C PRO A 60 -23.02 11.78 5.25
N HIS A 61 -22.15 12.08 4.30
CA HIS A 61 -21.82 13.46 3.92
C HIS A 61 -22.81 14.04 2.91
N ASN A 62 -23.41 13.20 2.05
CA ASN A 62 -24.42 13.61 1.07
C ASN A 62 -23.98 14.75 0.13
N VAL A 63 -22.68 14.82 -0.17
CA VAL A 63 -22.16 15.89 -1.00
C VAL A 63 -22.51 15.64 -2.47
N VAL A 64 -23.04 16.68 -3.11
CA VAL A 64 -23.03 16.80 -4.56
C VAL A 64 -21.72 17.49 -4.92
N TYR A 65 -20.85 16.79 -5.65
CA TYR A 65 -19.58 17.37 -6.08
C TYR A 65 -19.83 18.61 -6.95
N PRO A 66 -18.96 19.63 -6.90
CA PRO A 66 -19.09 20.84 -7.71
C PRO A 66 -19.02 20.56 -9.23
N HIS A 67 -18.46 19.41 -9.62
CA HIS A 67 -18.36 18.98 -11.01
C HIS A 67 -18.77 17.52 -11.18
N GLY A 68 -19.18 17.17 -12.40
CA GLY A 68 -19.54 15.80 -12.79
C GLY A 68 -20.99 15.41 -12.49
N ILE A 69 -21.25 14.12 -12.58
CA ILE A 69 -22.54 13.46 -12.35
C ILE A 69 -22.43 12.40 -11.26
N MET A 70 -23.58 11.92 -10.77
CA MET A 70 -23.70 10.93 -9.70
C MET A 70 -24.60 9.78 -10.19
N PRO A 71 -24.52 8.57 -9.62
CA PRO A 71 -25.48 7.51 -9.92
C PRO A 71 -26.92 8.00 -9.70
N SER A 72 -27.85 7.55 -10.55
CA SER A 72 -29.24 8.05 -10.59
C SER A 72 -30.12 7.63 -9.40
N LEU A 73 -29.58 6.85 -8.45
CA LEU A 73 -30.31 6.39 -7.27
C LEU A 73 -30.48 7.51 -6.23
N ASP A 74 -31.49 7.38 -5.38
CA ASP A 74 -31.69 8.29 -4.25
C ASP A 74 -30.55 8.18 -3.23
N ARG A 75 -30.33 9.27 -2.49
CA ARG A 75 -29.20 9.38 -1.56
C ARG A 75 -29.27 8.40 -0.39
N ASP A 76 -30.46 8.09 0.11
CA ASP A 76 -30.60 7.12 1.20
C ASP A 76 -30.20 5.71 0.75
N THR A 77 -30.55 5.34 -0.49
CA THR A 77 -30.09 4.10 -1.10
C THR A 77 -28.57 4.08 -1.26
N LEU A 78 -27.97 5.13 -1.81
CA LEU A 78 -26.52 5.24 -1.97
C LEU A 78 -25.78 5.10 -0.62
N ASN A 79 -26.25 5.80 0.41
CA ASN A 79 -25.64 5.77 1.74
C ASN A 79 -25.81 4.42 2.43
N ARG A 80 -26.96 3.77 2.26
CA ARG A 80 -27.20 2.46 2.85
C ARG A 80 -26.34 1.38 2.20
N ASP A 81 -26.17 1.43 0.88
CA ASP A 81 -25.24 0.55 0.17
C ASP A 81 -23.81 0.72 0.71
N MET A 82 -23.35 1.97 0.89
CA MET A 82 -22.04 2.29 1.45
C MET A 82 -21.88 1.80 2.89
N LEU A 83 -22.86 2.04 3.76
CA LEU A 83 -22.84 1.63 5.17
C LEU A 83 -22.81 0.10 5.32
N ASN A 84 -23.60 -0.60 4.52
CA ASN A 84 -23.64 -2.07 4.51
C ASN A 84 -22.29 -2.65 4.07
N MET A 85 -21.68 -2.07 3.03
CA MET A 85 -20.37 -2.50 2.56
C MET A 85 -19.27 -2.23 3.59
N TYR A 86 -19.25 -1.02 4.18
CA TYR A 86 -18.26 -0.63 5.19
C TYR A 86 -18.27 -1.55 6.40
N THR A 87 -19.46 -1.86 6.93
CA THR A 87 -19.58 -2.70 8.13
C THR A 87 -18.91 -4.06 7.92
N LYS A 88 -19.19 -4.70 6.78
CA LYS A 88 -18.59 -6.00 6.43
C LYS A 88 -17.10 -5.89 6.12
N TRP A 89 -16.69 -4.84 5.43
CA TRP A 89 -15.28 -4.60 5.10
C TRP A 89 -14.44 -4.39 6.37
N ARG A 90 -14.93 -3.56 7.30
CA ARG A 90 -14.28 -3.29 8.59
C ARG A 90 -14.06 -4.58 9.37
N ASP A 91 -15.11 -5.37 9.56
CA ASP A 91 -15.06 -6.61 10.35
C ASP A 91 -14.13 -7.66 9.75
N LEU A 92 -14.01 -7.68 8.41
CA LEU A 92 -13.16 -8.62 7.72
C LEU A 92 -11.67 -8.21 7.77
N TYR A 93 -11.38 -6.93 7.56
CA TYR A 93 -10.03 -6.46 7.28
C TYR A 93 -9.37 -5.64 8.38
N ILE A 94 -10.10 -4.96 9.27
CA ILE A 94 -9.47 -4.26 10.40
C ILE A 94 -9.31 -5.25 11.57
N THR A 95 -8.09 -5.38 12.10
CA THR A 95 -7.79 -6.34 13.17
C THR A 95 -6.75 -5.81 14.16
N SER A 96 -6.83 -6.30 15.39
CA SER A 96 -5.80 -6.13 16.43
C SER A 96 -4.77 -7.28 16.44
N GLU A 97 -4.99 -8.34 15.66
CA GLU A 97 -4.07 -9.48 15.57
C GLU A 97 -2.70 -9.03 15.04
N GLY A 98 -1.61 -9.25 15.77
CA GLY A 98 -0.27 -8.78 15.37
C GLY A 98 -0.03 -7.27 15.59
N ALA A 99 -0.98 -6.59 16.23
CA ALA A 99 -0.86 -5.20 16.67
C ALA A 99 -0.59 -5.12 18.18
N GLN A 100 0.00 -4.02 18.65
CA GLN A 100 0.16 -3.76 20.09
C GLN A 100 -1.15 -3.23 20.71
N PRO A 101 -1.29 -3.20 22.06
CA PRO A 101 -2.47 -2.62 22.69
C PRO A 101 -2.73 -1.18 22.22
N GLY A 102 -3.95 -0.92 21.76
CA GLY A 102 -4.35 0.40 21.25
C GLY A 102 -3.97 0.66 19.78
N GLU A 103 -3.40 -0.33 19.09
CA GLU A 103 -3.13 -0.32 17.65
C GLU A 103 -4.12 -1.20 16.89
N LEU A 104 -4.33 -0.87 15.61
CA LEU A 104 -5.06 -1.68 14.64
C LEU A 104 -4.26 -1.74 13.34
N ARG A 105 -4.46 -2.80 12.56
CA ARG A 105 -3.88 -2.92 11.22
C ARG A 105 -4.88 -3.49 10.24
N ILE A 106 -4.59 -3.31 8.94
CA ILE A 106 -5.28 -4.03 7.88
C ILE A 106 -4.74 -5.46 7.77
N ARG A 107 -5.63 -6.44 7.71
CA ARG A 107 -5.34 -7.84 7.43
C ARG A 107 -5.41 -8.06 5.93
N ALA A 108 -4.26 -8.02 5.25
CA ALA A 108 -4.25 -8.24 3.80
C ALA A 108 -4.51 -9.71 3.42
N ASN A 109 -4.22 -10.67 4.32
CA ASN A 109 -4.43 -12.12 4.11
C ASN A 109 -3.88 -12.65 2.77
N ASP A 110 -2.72 -12.13 2.38
CA ASP A 110 -2.04 -12.48 1.14
C ASP A 110 -0.64 -13.01 1.46
N SER A 111 -0.24 -14.08 0.77
CA SER A 111 1.11 -14.66 0.88
C SER A 111 2.20 -13.63 0.53
N THR A 112 1.88 -12.69 -0.38
CA THR A 112 2.68 -11.54 -0.74
C THR A 112 3.06 -10.71 0.48
N TYR A 113 2.20 -10.59 1.49
CA TYR A 113 2.47 -9.85 2.73
C TYR A 113 2.73 -10.78 3.93
N LYS A 114 2.96 -12.09 3.70
CA LYS A 114 3.05 -13.12 4.76
C LYS A 114 1.83 -13.10 5.68
N ASN A 115 0.64 -12.89 5.11
CA ASN A 115 -0.63 -12.69 5.82
C ASN A 115 -0.63 -11.48 6.77
N GLY A 116 0.29 -10.55 6.54
CA GLY A 116 0.47 -9.32 7.31
C GLY A 116 -0.26 -8.13 6.71
N THR A 117 0.48 -7.04 6.54
CA THR A 117 -0.01 -5.69 6.24
C THR A 117 0.92 -5.00 5.24
N CYS A 118 0.36 -4.12 4.42
CA CYS A 118 1.12 -3.18 3.60
C CYS A 118 0.75 -1.73 3.92
N SER A 119 1.66 -0.78 3.62
CA SER A 119 1.41 0.65 3.85
C SER A 119 0.24 1.17 3.00
N GLU A 120 0.09 0.69 1.76
CA GLU A 120 -1.06 0.98 0.89
C GLU A 120 -2.38 0.69 1.61
N GLY A 121 -2.54 -0.53 2.15
CA GLY A 121 -3.76 -0.92 2.83
C GLY A 121 -4.00 -0.17 4.13
N MET A 122 -2.94 0.27 4.82
CA MET A 122 -3.05 1.15 5.98
C MET A 122 -3.56 2.54 5.57
N GLY A 123 -2.99 3.13 4.52
CA GLY A 123 -3.46 4.41 3.95
C GLY A 123 -4.92 4.32 3.53
N PHE A 124 -5.31 3.22 2.86
CA PHE A 124 -6.69 2.98 2.49
C PHE A 124 -7.62 2.88 3.71
N ALA A 125 -7.22 2.10 4.72
CA ALA A 125 -8.02 1.91 5.93
C ALA A 125 -8.22 3.22 6.69
N MET A 126 -7.17 4.03 6.82
CA MET A 126 -7.25 5.34 7.47
C MET A 126 -8.22 6.26 6.73
N LEU A 127 -8.14 6.32 5.41
CA LEU A 127 -9.00 7.15 4.58
C LEU A 127 -10.47 6.69 4.60
N ILE A 128 -10.74 5.39 4.49
CA ILE A 128 -12.09 4.84 4.60
C ILE A 128 -12.66 5.15 5.99
N THR A 129 -11.87 4.94 7.04
CA THR A 129 -12.33 5.10 8.43
C THR A 129 -12.68 6.54 8.77
N VAL A 130 -11.89 7.52 8.31
CA VAL A 130 -12.20 8.93 8.59
C VAL A 130 -13.48 9.40 7.88
N TYR A 131 -13.74 8.97 6.64
CA TYR A 131 -14.98 9.30 5.94
C TYR A 131 -16.20 8.55 6.46
N MET A 132 -16.03 7.32 6.98
CA MET A 132 -17.14 6.53 7.54
C MET A 132 -17.43 6.84 9.02
N ALA A 133 -16.64 7.70 9.65
CA ALA A 133 -16.81 8.07 11.05
C ALA A 133 -18.17 8.72 11.30
N ASN A 134 -18.88 8.25 12.31
CA ASN A 134 -20.14 8.80 12.76
C ASN A 134 -20.37 8.51 14.25
N PRO A 135 -21.32 9.18 14.92
CA PRO A 135 -21.54 9.02 16.36
C PRO A 135 -21.94 7.60 16.82
N SER A 136 -22.32 6.73 15.88
CA SER A 136 -22.79 5.36 16.19
C SER A 136 -21.71 4.29 15.94
N ASN A 137 -20.50 4.66 15.51
CA ASN A 137 -19.41 3.71 15.28
C ASN A 137 -18.10 4.13 15.97
N SER A 138 -17.10 3.26 15.85
CA SER A 138 -15.77 3.43 16.43
C SER A 138 -14.80 4.22 15.52
N GLY A 139 -15.30 5.07 14.62
CA GLY A 139 -14.49 5.68 13.55
C GLY A 139 -13.21 6.36 14.06
N ARG A 140 -13.31 7.20 15.10
CA ARG A 140 -12.13 7.87 15.67
C ARG A 140 -11.15 6.90 16.31
N SER A 141 -11.62 5.98 17.15
CA SER A 141 -10.75 5.03 17.83
C SER A 141 -10.08 4.07 16.84
N ASP A 142 -10.79 3.68 15.78
CA ASP A 142 -10.25 2.82 14.74
C ASP A 142 -9.16 3.56 13.94
N PHE A 143 -9.43 4.83 13.58
CA PHE A 143 -8.45 5.69 12.90
C PHE A 143 -7.19 5.89 13.73
N ASP A 144 -7.34 6.25 15.00
CA ASP A 144 -6.22 6.46 15.93
C ASP A 144 -5.41 5.17 16.10
N GLY A 145 -6.08 4.01 16.20
CA GLY A 145 -5.43 2.71 16.28
C GLY A 145 -4.64 2.36 15.02
N LEU A 146 -5.21 2.61 13.85
CA LEU A 146 -4.52 2.43 12.56
C LEU A 146 -3.29 3.32 12.45
N PHE A 147 -3.41 4.59 12.85
CA PHE A 147 -2.30 5.53 12.78
C PHE A 147 -1.16 5.18 13.75
N ARG A 148 -1.48 4.74 14.98
CA ARG A 148 -0.43 4.27 15.92
C ARG A 148 0.36 3.09 15.34
N TYR A 149 -0.32 2.15 14.67
CA TYR A 149 0.37 1.05 13.98
C TYR A 149 1.26 1.56 12.85
N TYR A 150 0.75 2.49 12.01
CA TYR A 150 1.53 3.16 10.96
C TYR A 150 2.81 3.80 11.53
N GLN A 151 2.70 4.52 12.64
CA GLN A 151 3.84 5.16 13.32
C GLN A 151 4.85 4.15 13.90
N ARG A 152 4.40 2.97 14.36
CA ARG A 152 5.31 1.92 14.82
C ARG A 152 6.06 1.25 13.66
N ALA A 153 5.42 1.16 12.50
CA ALA A 153 5.96 0.49 11.32
C ALA A 153 6.77 1.41 10.40
N LEU A 154 7.22 2.57 10.88
CA LEU A 154 7.98 3.52 10.08
C LEU A 154 9.34 2.96 9.64
N SER A 155 9.72 3.27 8.40
CA SER A 155 11.06 3.08 7.86
C SER A 155 12.08 3.83 8.72
N PRO A 156 13.23 3.22 9.09
CA PRO A 156 14.24 3.89 9.89
C PRO A 156 14.71 5.22 9.28
N GLY A 157 14.55 6.31 10.02
CA GLY A 157 14.98 7.65 9.61
C GLY A 157 13.99 8.43 8.73
N TYR A 158 12.78 7.91 8.51
CA TYR A 158 11.74 8.56 7.72
C TYR A 158 10.41 8.59 8.45
N ASN A 159 9.52 9.50 8.06
CA ASN A 159 8.12 9.52 8.51
C ASN A 159 7.20 8.71 7.58
N PHE A 160 7.73 7.67 6.93
CA PHE A 160 6.97 6.77 6.05
C PHE A 160 6.89 5.38 6.64
N MET A 161 5.80 4.67 6.38
CA MET A 161 5.67 3.28 6.78
C MET A 161 6.44 2.37 5.81
N GLY A 162 7.18 1.39 6.35
CA GLY A 162 7.74 0.32 5.54
C GLY A 162 6.62 -0.46 4.84
N TRP A 163 6.72 -0.63 3.53
CA TRP A 163 5.58 -1.05 2.71
C TRP A 163 5.09 -2.46 2.99
N LYS A 164 5.89 -3.30 3.66
CA LYS A 164 5.56 -4.69 3.96
C LYS A 164 5.92 -5.10 5.39
N VAL A 165 4.90 -5.48 6.14
CA VAL A 165 4.98 -5.96 7.53
C VAL A 165 4.32 -7.34 7.61
N ASP A 166 4.92 -8.29 8.31
CA ASP A 166 4.32 -9.63 8.46
C ASP A 166 3.16 -9.65 9.48
N LYS A 167 2.49 -10.81 9.60
CA LYS A 167 1.35 -10.99 10.51
C LYS A 167 1.66 -10.76 11.98
N ASP A 168 2.93 -10.84 12.38
CA ASP A 168 3.39 -10.69 13.76
C ASP A 168 3.89 -9.26 14.03
N GLY A 169 3.78 -8.36 13.04
CA GLY A 169 4.15 -6.96 13.16
C GLY A 169 5.63 -6.67 12.90
N ASN A 170 6.38 -7.62 12.32
CA ASN A 170 7.79 -7.41 12.00
C ASN A 170 7.94 -6.82 10.59
N SER A 171 8.85 -5.86 10.45
CA SER A 171 9.22 -5.30 9.14
C SER A 171 9.81 -6.40 8.25
N VAL A 172 9.24 -6.58 7.07
CA VAL A 172 9.75 -7.51 6.04
C VAL A 172 10.51 -6.75 4.95
N ASP A 173 9.99 -5.58 4.55
CA ASP A 173 10.66 -4.67 3.65
C ASP A 173 10.46 -3.23 4.16
N PRO A 174 11.56 -2.56 4.58
CA PRO A 174 11.49 -1.25 5.18
C PRO A 174 11.40 -0.12 4.16
N TYR A 175 11.43 -0.37 2.84
CA TYR A 175 11.24 0.70 1.86
C TYR A 175 9.80 1.20 1.89
N SER A 176 9.58 2.48 1.60
CA SER A 176 8.25 3.06 1.56
C SER A 176 7.57 2.74 0.23
N ALA A 177 6.24 2.72 0.24
CA ALA A 177 5.41 2.78 -0.95
C ALA A 177 4.62 4.10 -0.89
N PRO A 178 4.98 5.10 -1.73
CA PRO A 178 4.45 6.45 -1.65
C PRO A 178 2.92 6.55 -1.65
N ASP A 179 2.20 5.70 -2.39
CA ASP A 179 0.73 5.72 -2.38
C ASP A 179 0.15 5.54 -0.98
N GLY A 180 0.67 4.59 -0.21
CA GLY A 180 0.26 4.39 1.18
C GLY A 180 0.53 5.60 2.08
N ASP A 181 1.70 6.23 1.92
CA ASP A 181 2.08 7.40 2.72
C ASP A 181 1.30 8.67 2.31
N LEU A 182 1.06 8.84 1.01
CA LEU A 182 0.24 9.91 0.47
C LEU A 182 -1.22 9.78 0.93
N ASP A 183 -1.76 8.55 0.98
CA ASP A 183 -3.08 8.26 1.54
C ASP A 183 -3.14 8.47 3.06
N ALA A 184 -2.09 8.09 3.79
CA ALA A 184 -1.98 8.40 5.21
C ALA A 184 -1.98 9.92 5.45
N ALA A 185 -1.22 10.68 4.65
CA ALA A 185 -1.18 12.14 4.75
C ALA A 185 -2.55 12.80 4.52
N ILE A 186 -3.27 12.44 3.44
CA ILE A 186 -4.60 13.02 3.18
C ILE A 186 -5.59 12.63 4.29
N SER A 187 -5.52 11.39 4.79
CA SER A 187 -6.45 10.91 5.80
C SER A 187 -6.26 11.64 7.13
N LEU A 188 -5.02 12.01 7.49
CA LEU A 188 -4.72 12.87 8.64
C LEU A 188 -5.21 14.31 8.43
N LEU A 189 -5.15 14.84 7.20
CA LEU A 189 -5.76 16.14 6.89
C LEU A 189 -7.28 16.10 7.05
N MET A 190 -7.94 15.03 6.62
CA MET A 190 -9.37 14.83 6.84
C MET A 190 -9.69 14.62 8.32
N ALA A 191 -8.85 13.88 9.06
CA ALA A 191 -9.02 13.66 10.50
C ALA A 191 -8.88 14.97 11.30
N HIS A 192 -7.98 15.86 10.87
CA HIS A 192 -7.88 17.21 11.42
C HIS A 192 -9.20 17.98 11.29
N LYS A 193 -9.84 17.92 10.12
CA LYS A 193 -11.14 18.57 9.90
C LYS A 193 -12.26 17.86 10.67
N GLN A 194 -12.21 16.53 10.76
CA GLN A 194 -13.24 15.72 11.39
C GLN A 194 -13.30 15.87 12.92
N TRP A 195 -12.14 15.93 13.58
CA TRP A 195 -12.04 15.83 15.03
C TRP A 195 -11.17 16.92 15.69
N GLY A 196 -10.52 17.77 14.90
CA GLY A 196 -9.54 18.75 15.38
C GLY A 196 -8.20 18.10 15.79
N SER A 197 -7.17 18.93 15.94
CA SER A 197 -5.81 18.47 16.32
C SER A 197 -5.41 18.76 17.77
N GLY A 198 -6.38 19.03 18.65
CA GLY A 198 -6.15 19.33 20.07
C GLY A 198 -6.05 18.09 20.97
N GLY A 199 -6.22 16.89 20.42
CA GLY A 199 -6.21 15.62 21.17
C GLY A 199 -4.82 15.00 21.32
N GLU A 200 -4.79 13.70 21.65
CA GLU A 200 -3.56 12.92 21.81
C GLU A 200 -2.72 12.89 20.52
N ILE A 201 -3.38 12.73 19.37
CA ILE A 201 -2.76 12.80 18.06
C ILE A 201 -3.05 14.19 17.48
N ASN A 202 -1.98 14.94 17.16
CA ASN A 202 -2.08 16.17 16.41
C ASN A 202 -2.09 15.86 14.91
N TYR A 203 -3.26 15.51 14.37
CA TYR A 203 -3.40 15.02 12.99
C TYR A 203 -2.77 15.96 11.96
N LEU A 204 -2.98 17.27 12.10
CA LEU A 204 -2.41 18.27 11.18
C LEU A 204 -0.88 18.31 11.22
N ALA A 205 -0.28 18.23 12.41
CA ALA A 205 1.17 18.20 12.54
C ALA A 205 1.76 16.92 11.95
N GLU A 206 1.11 15.77 12.17
CA GLU A 206 1.54 14.49 11.61
C GLU A 206 1.39 14.47 10.07
N ALA A 207 0.28 14.97 9.54
CA ALA A 207 0.08 15.13 8.09
C ALA A 207 1.21 15.97 7.47
N LYS A 208 1.51 17.13 8.06
CA LYS A 208 2.57 18.03 7.57
C LYS A 208 3.96 17.39 7.64
N LYS A 209 4.23 16.48 8.58
CA LYS A 209 5.48 15.72 8.60
C LYS A 209 5.59 14.80 7.40
N ILE A 210 4.55 14.00 7.12
CA ILE A 210 4.55 13.07 5.99
C ILE A 210 4.63 13.85 4.67
N ILE A 211 3.84 14.92 4.49
CA ILE A 211 3.84 15.75 3.28
C ILE A 211 5.23 16.34 3.03
N ARG A 212 5.85 16.97 4.03
CA ARG A 212 7.21 17.53 3.91
C ARG A 212 8.20 16.44 3.51
N ASP A 213 8.21 15.32 4.22
CA ASP A 213 9.14 14.24 3.92
C ASP A 213 8.90 13.67 2.52
N THR A 214 7.65 13.58 2.04
CA THR A 214 7.33 13.13 0.68
C THR A 214 8.01 14.03 -0.35
N MET A 215 7.89 15.36 -0.21
CA MET A 215 8.60 16.29 -1.08
C MET A 215 10.12 16.06 -1.05
N GLU A 216 10.70 15.83 0.14
CA GLU A 216 12.15 15.69 0.31
C GLU A 216 12.71 14.32 -0.09
N TYR A 217 11.93 13.25 -0.01
CA TYR A 217 12.44 11.89 -0.16
C TYR A 217 11.70 11.04 -1.19
N LEU A 218 10.47 11.37 -1.57
CA LEU A 218 9.66 10.59 -2.51
C LEU A 218 9.43 11.31 -3.85
N ILE A 219 9.69 12.62 -3.94
CA ILE A 219 9.67 13.34 -5.22
C ILE A 219 11.06 13.32 -5.89
N TYR A 220 11.11 13.02 -7.19
CA TYR A 220 12.32 13.19 -8.00
C TYR A 220 12.42 14.63 -8.51
N LYS A 221 13.13 15.48 -7.76
CA LYS A 221 13.19 16.94 -7.95
C LYS A 221 13.47 17.41 -9.39
N PRO A 222 14.31 16.74 -10.20
CA PRO A 222 14.55 17.20 -11.57
C PRO A 222 13.30 17.19 -12.47
N SER A 223 12.35 16.27 -12.25
CA SER A 223 11.12 16.19 -13.04
C SER A 223 9.84 16.28 -12.22
N TYR A 224 9.96 16.40 -10.90
CA TYR A 224 8.86 16.44 -9.93
C TYR A 224 7.90 15.23 -9.95
N ILE A 225 8.33 14.10 -10.51
CA ILE A 225 7.52 12.86 -10.52
C ILE A 225 7.65 12.12 -9.18
N VAL A 226 6.64 11.34 -8.80
CA VAL A 226 6.71 10.49 -7.61
C VAL A 226 7.59 9.27 -7.91
N LYS A 227 8.58 9.05 -7.05
CA LYS A 227 9.49 7.91 -7.13
C LYS A 227 8.79 6.65 -6.61
N GLN A 228 9.17 5.47 -7.08
CA GLN A 228 8.66 4.20 -6.55
C GLN A 228 8.90 4.02 -5.05
N SER A 229 10.01 4.54 -4.52
CA SER A 229 10.32 4.55 -3.09
C SER A 229 11.38 5.59 -2.76
N GLN A 230 11.64 5.78 -1.47
CA GLN A 230 12.72 6.67 -1.00
C GLN A 230 14.10 6.27 -1.54
N ALA A 231 14.33 4.99 -1.85
CA ALA A 231 15.62 4.47 -2.35
C ALA A 231 15.80 4.62 -3.87
N THR A 232 14.71 4.80 -4.62
CA THR A 232 14.77 4.90 -6.09
C THR A 232 15.14 6.31 -6.56
N THR A 233 15.61 6.42 -7.80
CA THR A 233 15.94 7.68 -8.48
C THR A 233 15.00 8.01 -9.63
N THR A 234 14.79 7.06 -10.57
CA THR A 234 14.02 7.30 -11.81
C THR A 234 12.86 6.34 -12.06
N ALA A 235 12.69 5.32 -11.20
CA ALA A 235 11.59 4.36 -11.32
C ALA A 235 10.29 4.97 -10.78
N VAL A 236 9.20 4.80 -11.53
CA VAL A 236 7.89 5.38 -11.22
C VAL A 236 6.82 4.30 -11.33
N ILE A 237 5.89 4.30 -10.38
CA ILE A 237 4.64 3.54 -10.44
C ILE A 237 3.53 4.54 -10.75
N SER A 238 2.83 4.33 -11.86
CA SER A 238 1.97 5.38 -12.42
C SER A 238 0.80 5.74 -11.51
N SER A 239 0.27 4.80 -10.74
CA SER A 239 -0.84 5.04 -9.80
C SER A 239 -0.46 5.88 -8.58
N TYR A 240 0.82 6.20 -8.38
CA TYR A 240 1.27 7.09 -7.31
C TYR A 240 1.06 8.56 -7.64
N GLU A 241 0.76 8.87 -8.91
CA GLU A 241 0.43 10.21 -9.36
C GLU A 241 -1.04 10.53 -9.03
N ILE A 242 -1.23 11.36 -8.00
CA ILE A 242 -2.54 11.67 -7.41
C ILE A 242 -2.78 13.19 -7.36
N PRO A 243 -2.96 13.84 -8.53
CA PRO A 243 -2.92 15.31 -8.66
C PRO A 243 -3.86 16.06 -7.71
N GLY A 244 -5.06 15.53 -7.43
CA GLY A 244 -5.98 16.16 -6.48
C GLY A 244 -5.40 16.27 -5.07
N TRP A 245 -4.62 15.29 -4.61
CA TRP A 245 -4.00 15.33 -3.28
C TRP A 245 -2.82 16.30 -3.28
N PHE A 246 -2.04 16.33 -4.37
CA PHE A 246 -0.90 17.24 -4.50
C PHE A 246 -1.34 18.70 -4.43
N LYS A 247 -2.46 19.07 -5.08
CA LYS A 247 -3.03 20.42 -4.98
C LYS A 247 -3.34 20.80 -3.53
N LEU A 248 -4.07 19.94 -2.82
CA LEU A 248 -4.40 20.19 -1.42
C LEU A 248 -3.15 20.22 -0.53
N PHE A 249 -2.13 19.40 -0.80
CA PHE A 249 -0.85 19.49 -0.09
C PHE A 249 -0.18 20.85 -0.30
N GLY A 250 -0.18 21.37 -1.54
CA GLY A 250 0.27 22.72 -1.86
C GLY A 250 -0.48 23.79 -1.07
N GLU A 251 -1.81 23.74 -1.05
CA GLU A 251 -2.66 24.68 -0.32
C GLU A 251 -2.41 24.67 1.19
N ILE A 252 -2.30 23.48 1.80
CA ILE A 252 -2.14 23.32 3.25
C ILE A 252 -0.72 23.68 3.73
N THR A 253 0.29 23.45 2.89
CA THR A 253 1.69 23.75 3.23
C THR A 253 2.10 25.15 2.81
N GLY A 254 1.44 25.75 1.82
CA GLY A 254 1.88 26.97 1.15
C GLY A 254 3.15 26.77 0.31
N GLU A 255 3.47 25.53 -0.09
CA GLU A 255 4.66 25.22 -0.89
C GLU A 255 4.32 25.07 -2.39
N ASP A 256 4.78 26.03 -3.20
CA ASP A 256 4.61 26.04 -4.67
C ASP A 256 5.21 24.82 -5.39
N ARG A 257 6.09 24.05 -4.72
CA ARG A 257 6.70 22.84 -5.30
C ARG A 257 5.65 21.77 -5.63
N TRP A 258 4.51 21.74 -4.93
CA TRP A 258 3.43 20.79 -5.19
C TRP A 258 2.68 21.05 -6.49
N GLU A 259 2.64 22.30 -6.97
CA GLU A 259 2.12 22.63 -8.30
C GLU A 259 2.96 21.94 -9.38
N LYS A 260 4.29 21.94 -9.23
CA LYS A 260 5.20 21.26 -10.15
C LYS A 260 5.01 19.74 -10.16
N VAL A 261 4.69 19.15 -9.01
CA VAL A 261 4.37 17.71 -8.90
C VAL A 261 3.05 17.41 -9.63
N THR A 262 2.03 18.25 -9.42
CA THR A 262 0.73 18.16 -10.11
C THR A 262 0.90 18.26 -11.64
N ASP A 263 1.69 19.22 -12.10
CA ASP A 263 2.04 19.38 -13.52
C ASP A 263 2.79 18.17 -14.09
N ALA A 264 3.71 17.60 -13.32
CA ALA A 264 4.47 16.42 -13.73
C ALA A 264 3.56 15.20 -13.91
N ALA A 265 2.63 14.98 -12.98
CA ALA A 265 1.59 13.95 -13.09
C ALA A 265 0.80 14.09 -14.40
N TYR A 266 0.30 15.30 -14.69
CA TYR A 266 -0.47 15.53 -15.91
C TYR A 266 0.35 15.44 -17.19
N LYS A 267 1.63 15.83 -17.18
CA LYS A 267 2.54 15.59 -18.31
C LYS A 267 2.74 14.09 -18.57
N MET A 268 2.85 13.28 -17.52
CA MET A 268 2.91 11.82 -17.64
C MET A 268 1.60 11.28 -18.24
N PHE A 269 0.44 11.68 -17.71
CA PHE A 269 -0.85 11.25 -18.26
C PHE A 269 -0.99 11.65 -19.72
N ASN A 270 -0.64 12.88 -20.09
CA ASN A 270 -0.70 13.35 -21.47
C ASN A 270 0.21 12.52 -22.39
N HIS A 271 1.41 12.16 -21.93
CA HIS A 271 2.32 11.33 -22.71
C HIS A 271 1.68 9.98 -23.07
N TYR A 272 1.15 9.25 -22.08
CA TYR A 272 0.53 7.94 -22.32
C TYR A 272 -0.83 8.02 -23.00
N TYR A 273 -1.60 9.07 -22.70
CA TYR A 273 -2.85 9.38 -23.39
C TYR A 273 -2.65 9.51 -24.91
N ASN A 274 -1.52 10.08 -25.34
CA ASN A 274 -1.16 10.20 -26.76
C ASN A 274 -0.49 8.95 -27.32
N LEU A 275 0.31 8.22 -26.53
CA LEU A 275 0.92 6.97 -26.97
C LEU A 275 -0.09 5.84 -27.17
N ASN A 276 -1.17 5.83 -26.38
CA ASN A 276 -2.20 4.81 -26.41
C ASN A 276 -3.55 5.41 -26.86
N PRO A 277 -3.69 5.91 -28.10
CA PRO A 277 -4.85 6.70 -28.52
C PRO A 277 -6.17 5.93 -28.51
N GLN A 278 -6.12 4.59 -28.57
CA GLN A 278 -7.31 3.74 -28.55
C GLN A 278 -7.85 3.48 -27.13
N THR A 279 -6.98 3.52 -26.12
CA THR A 279 -7.31 3.06 -24.77
C THR A 279 -7.15 4.15 -23.71
N GLY A 280 -6.19 5.06 -23.91
CA GLY A 280 -5.76 6.03 -22.91
C GLY A 280 -5.06 5.41 -21.70
N LEU A 281 -4.77 4.11 -21.72
CA LEU A 281 -4.25 3.38 -20.56
C LEU A 281 -2.79 3.74 -20.29
N VAL A 282 -2.43 3.68 -19.01
CA VAL A 282 -1.11 4.02 -18.50
C VAL A 282 -0.46 2.74 -17.96
N PRO A 283 0.83 2.49 -18.24
CA PRO A 283 1.49 1.30 -17.75
C PRO A 283 1.60 1.30 -16.22
N TYR A 284 1.72 0.11 -15.64
CA TYR A 284 2.02 -0.06 -14.22
C TYR A 284 3.29 0.71 -13.80
N LYS A 285 4.41 0.43 -14.49
CA LYS A 285 5.73 0.92 -14.11
C LYS A 285 6.50 1.40 -15.34
N TRP A 286 7.26 2.47 -15.16
CA TRP A 286 8.15 3.02 -16.17
C TRP A 286 9.36 3.70 -15.53
N VAL A 287 10.33 4.10 -16.36
CA VAL A 287 11.55 4.79 -15.90
C VAL A 287 11.76 6.08 -16.69
N LEU A 288 12.20 7.13 -16.00
CA LEU A 288 12.71 8.33 -16.66
C LEU A 288 14.03 8.02 -17.36
N SER A 289 14.10 8.29 -18.66
CA SER A 289 15.36 8.28 -19.39
C SER A 289 16.30 9.39 -18.88
N PRO A 290 17.60 9.33 -19.20
CA PRO A 290 18.52 10.46 -18.97
C PRO A 290 18.08 11.77 -19.63
N THR A 291 17.20 11.71 -20.63
CA THR A 291 16.60 12.87 -21.32
C THR A 291 15.25 13.30 -20.73
N GLY A 292 14.81 12.70 -19.62
CA GLY A 292 13.55 13.03 -18.94
C GLY A 292 12.29 12.50 -19.63
N ILE A 293 12.43 11.62 -20.62
CA ILE A 293 11.30 11.01 -21.32
C ILE A 293 10.91 9.71 -20.61
N PRO A 294 9.62 9.47 -20.31
CA PRO A 294 9.15 8.17 -19.87
C PRO A 294 9.51 7.08 -20.90
N THR A 295 10.33 6.11 -20.51
CA THR A 295 10.69 4.99 -21.39
C THR A 295 10.21 3.68 -20.79
N TYR A 296 9.62 2.84 -21.66
CA TYR A 296 9.34 1.45 -21.31
C TYR A 296 10.65 0.74 -20.99
N THR A 297 10.70 0.01 -19.88
CA THR A 297 11.58 -1.17 -19.84
C THR A 297 10.96 -2.14 -20.83
N GLY A 298 11.57 -2.34 -22.01
CA GLY A 298 10.92 -2.95 -23.18
C GLY A 298 10.24 -4.31 -22.95
N ILE A 299 9.52 -4.78 -23.97
CA ILE A 299 8.70 -6.02 -24.00
C ILE A 299 9.47 -7.28 -23.51
N ASN A 300 10.81 -7.26 -23.55
CA ASN A 300 11.69 -8.35 -23.09
C ASN A 300 12.68 -7.93 -21.98
N GLY A 301 12.39 -6.84 -21.26
CA GLY A 301 13.16 -6.43 -20.09
C GLY A 301 12.82 -7.26 -18.85
N PRO A 302 13.68 -7.26 -17.81
CA PRO A 302 13.50 -8.06 -16.60
C PRO A 302 12.24 -7.74 -15.78
N ASP A 303 11.47 -6.71 -16.16
CA ASP A 303 10.17 -6.34 -15.58
C ASP A 303 9.06 -6.51 -16.64
N SER A 304 8.58 -7.75 -16.84
CA SER A 304 7.50 -8.12 -17.77
C SER A 304 6.13 -7.46 -17.48
N ASN A 305 6.04 -6.60 -16.46
CA ASN A 305 4.85 -5.85 -16.05
C ASN A 305 4.80 -4.41 -16.58
N SER A 306 5.80 -3.95 -17.34
CA SER A 306 5.87 -2.55 -17.82
C SER A 306 4.78 -2.15 -18.81
N THR A 307 4.07 -3.10 -19.43
CA THR A 307 2.90 -2.84 -20.30
C THR A 307 1.57 -3.19 -19.63
N SER A 308 1.59 -3.54 -18.34
CA SER A 308 0.40 -3.96 -17.60
C SER A 308 -0.50 -2.78 -17.27
N TYR A 309 -1.80 -2.96 -17.46
CA TYR A 309 -2.85 -2.19 -16.83
C TYR A 309 -3.67 -3.11 -15.93
N GLY A 310 -3.43 -3.09 -14.62
CA GLY A 310 -4.06 -4.02 -13.67
C GLY A 310 -4.12 -3.41 -12.28
N PHE A 311 -3.91 -4.22 -11.24
CA PHE A 311 -3.93 -3.84 -9.82
C PHE A 311 -3.52 -2.39 -9.58
N ASP A 312 -2.28 -1.99 -9.83
CA ASP A 312 -1.82 -0.61 -9.63
C ASP A 312 -2.50 0.46 -10.51
N PRO A 313 -2.26 0.55 -11.84
CA PRO A 313 -2.71 1.68 -12.66
C PRO A 313 -4.23 1.73 -12.84
N SER A 314 -4.97 0.67 -12.47
CA SER A 314 -6.44 0.69 -12.46
C SER A 314 -7.05 1.68 -11.49
N ARG A 315 -6.28 2.16 -10.51
CA ARG A 315 -6.73 3.21 -9.59
C ARG A 315 -6.81 4.59 -10.26
N LEU A 316 -6.15 4.80 -11.40
CA LEU A 316 -6.02 6.12 -12.02
C LEU A 316 -7.34 6.78 -12.43
N PRO A 317 -8.33 6.08 -13.02
CA PRO A 317 -9.64 6.68 -13.27
C PRO A 317 -10.31 7.25 -12.00
N TRP A 318 -10.13 6.58 -10.85
CA TRP A 318 -10.57 7.12 -9.56
C TRP A 318 -9.71 8.32 -9.15
N ARG A 319 -8.38 8.19 -9.09
CA ARG A 319 -7.49 9.24 -8.58
C ARG A 319 -7.56 10.54 -9.38
N VAL A 320 -7.65 10.43 -10.71
CA VAL A 320 -7.74 11.58 -11.62
C VAL A 320 -9.18 12.11 -11.70
N GLY A 321 -10.18 11.21 -11.73
CA GLY A 321 -11.59 11.60 -11.71
C GLY A 321 -11.96 12.35 -10.43
N GLN A 322 -11.40 11.97 -9.28
CA GLN A 322 -11.60 12.68 -8.02
C GLN A 322 -11.10 14.13 -8.07
N ASP A 323 -9.97 14.39 -8.74
CA ASP A 323 -9.47 15.75 -8.93
C ASP A 323 -10.46 16.58 -9.77
N PHE A 324 -11.03 16.01 -10.83
CA PHE A 324 -12.08 16.69 -11.58
C PHE A 324 -13.33 16.96 -10.73
N LEU A 325 -13.80 15.98 -9.96
CA LEU A 325 -14.97 16.13 -9.11
C LEU A 325 -14.80 17.24 -8.07
N TRP A 326 -13.59 17.41 -7.50
CA TRP A 326 -13.30 18.48 -6.55
C TRP A 326 -13.00 19.82 -7.22
N ASN A 327 -12.17 19.84 -8.27
CA ASN A 327 -11.51 21.06 -8.78
C ASN A 327 -11.83 21.41 -10.24
N GLY A 328 -12.55 20.55 -10.95
CA GLY A 328 -12.89 20.72 -12.36
C GLY A 328 -11.66 20.66 -13.28
N THR A 329 -11.72 21.37 -14.41
CA THR A 329 -10.63 21.42 -15.41
C THR A 329 -9.79 22.70 -15.32
N SER A 330 -10.01 23.52 -14.29
CA SER A 330 -9.34 24.81 -14.11
C SER A 330 -7.81 24.70 -14.13
N SER A 331 -7.25 23.62 -13.57
CA SER A 331 -5.81 23.34 -13.59
C SER A 331 -5.37 22.53 -14.81
N HIS A 332 -6.15 21.53 -15.24
CA HIS A 332 -5.77 20.68 -16.37
C HIS A 332 -6.97 19.94 -17.01
N VAL A 333 -7.12 20.00 -18.34
CA VAL A 333 -8.22 19.34 -19.07
C VAL A 333 -8.23 17.82 -18.91
N LEU A 334 -7.06 17.19 -18.77
CA LEU A 334 -6.96 15.75 -18.54
C LEU A 334 -7.54 15.28 -17.20
N ALA A 335 -7.89 16.17 -16.26
CA ALA A 335 -8.70 15.77 -15.10
C ALA A 335 -10.03 15.14 -15.56
N HIS A 336 -10.57 15.63 -16.67
CA HIS A 336 -11.78 15.14 -17.34
C HIS A 336 -11.48 14.08 -18.41
N ASP A 337 -10.66 14.44 -19.41
CA ASP A 337 -10.52 13.64 -20.64
C ASP A 337 -9.84 12.28 -20.42
N PHE A 338 -8.92 12.21 -19.46
CA PHE A 338 -8.21 10.96 -19.15
C PHE A 338 -9.15 9.87 -18.60
N PRO A 339 -9.88 10.10 -17.47
CA PRO A 339 -10.82 9.11 -16.96
C PRO A 339 -11.95 8.79 -17.94
N ASP A 340 -12.45 9.78 -18.70
CA ASP A 340 -13.49 9.57 -19.71
C ASP A 340 -13.05 8.62 -20.83
N ARG A 341 -11.84 8.80 -21.37
CA ARG A 341 -11.29 7.90 -22.40
C ARG A 341 -11.10 6.48 -21.87
N ASN A 342 -10.57 6.33 -20.65
CA ASN A 342 -10.39 5.04 -20.01
C ASN A 342 -11.73 4.30 -19.87
N LEU A 343 -12.78 4.99 -19.42
CA LEU A 343 -14.13 4.43 -19.35
C LEU A 343 -14.66 4.01 -20.73
N LYS A 344 -14.60 4.90 -21.73
CA LYS A 344 -15.16 4.62 -23.07
C LYS A 344 -14.53 3.39 -23.70
N TRP A 345 -13.21 3.26 -23.56
CA TRP A 345 -12.50 2.04 -23.93
C TRP A 345 -12.98 0.84 -23.14
N PHE A 346 -13.07 0.94 -21.81
CA PHE A 346 -13.47 -0.16 -20.93
C PHE A 346 -14.87 -0.68 -21.26
N MET A 347 -15.85 0.21 -21.41
CA MET A 347 -17.23 -0.15 -21.77
C MET A 347 -17.32 -0.85 -23.12
N THR A 348 -16.51 -0.42 -24.09
CA THR A 348 -16.38 -1.09 -25.39
C THR A 348 -15.74 -2.47 -25.23
N LYS A 349 -14.68 -2.56 -24.43
CA LYS A 349 -13.91 -3.80 -24.20
C LYS A 349 -14.74 -4.91 -23.57
N ILE A 350 -15.65 -4.54 -22.67
CA ILE A 350 -16.53 -5.48 -21.95
C ILE A 350 -17.90 -5.65 -22.63
N ASN A 351 -18.10 -5.03 -23.80
CA ASN A 351 -19.38 -5.02 -24.51
C ASN A 351 -20.58 -4.64 -23.61
N GLY A 352 -20.39 -3.65 -22.74
CA GLY A 352 -21.41 -3.22 -21.78
C GLY A 352 -21.80 -4.25 -20.71
N ASN A 353 -20.99 -5.28 -20.46
CA ASN A 353 -21.23 -6.27 -19.42
C ASN A 353 -20.09 -6.33 -18.38
N PRO A 354 -20.27 -5.71 -17.19
CA PRO A 354 -19.28 -5.73 -16.12
C PRO A 354 -18.86 -7.13 -15.64
N ASP A 355 -19.72 -8.15 -15.77
CA ASP A 355 -19.40 -9.53 -15.39
C ASP A 355 -18.36 -10.19 -16.31
N THR A 356 -18.09 -9.59 -17.48
CA THR A 356 -17.07 -10.08 -18.44
C THR A 356 -15.73 -9.35 -18.33
N ALA A 357 -15.66 -8.35 -17.45
CA ALA A 357 -14.43 -7.61 -17.23
C ALA A 357 -13.35 -8.50 -16.61
N LEU A 358 -12.09 -8.19 -16.90
CA LEU A 358 -10.93 -8.86 -16.31
C LEU A 358 -10.27 -7.95 -15.29
N ALA A 359 -9.55 -8.52 -14.32
CA ALA A 359 -8.77 -7.74 -13.36
C ALA A 359 -7.50 -7.09 -13.95
N SER A 360 -7.14 -7.41 -15.21
CA SER A 360 -6.00 -6.77 -15.89
C SER A 360 -6.02 -6.92 -17.41
N TYR A 361 -5.46 -5.91 -18.08
CA TYR A 361 -5.24 -5.80 -19.50
C TYR A 361 -3.81 -5.34 -19.78
N ASN A 362 -3.37 -5.37 -21.02
CA ASN A 362 -2.21 -4.61 -21.45
C ASN A 362 -2.66 -3.20 -21.85
N ILE A 363 -1.73 -2.24 -21.86
CA ILE A 363 -2.01 -0.85 -22.24
C ILE A 363 -2.54 -0.67 -23.67
N ASP A 364 -2.27 -1.63 -24.56
CA ASP A 364 -2.83 -1.70 -25.92
C ASP A 364 -4.28 -2.24 -25.95
N GLY A 365 -4.82 -2.63 -24.80
CA GLY A 365 -6.18 -3.16 -24.64
C GLY A 365 -6.32 -4.67 -24.84
N THR A 366 -5.23 -5.39 -25.11
CA THR A 366 -5.24 -6.86 -25.14
C THR A 366 -5.40 -7.46 -23.74
N ASN A 367 -5.92 -8.68 -23.66
CA ASN A 367 -6.11 -9.35 -22.37
C ASN A 367 -4.75 -9.76 -21.80
N ARG A 368 -4.53 -9.54 -20.49
CA ARG A 368 -3.27 -9.89 -19.83
C ARG A 368 -3.40 -11.10 -18.92
N ALA A 369 -4.23 -11.01 -17.89
CA ALA A 369 -4.57 -12.13 -17.02
C ALA A 369 -6.09 -12.26 -16.89
N ALA A 370 -6.60 -13.49 -16.96
CA ALA A 370 -8.02 -13.82 -16.98
C ALA A 370 -8.61 -14.02 -15.58
N TYR A 371 -8.26 -13.16 -14.61
CA TYR A 371 -8.83 -13.26 -13.28
C TYR A 371 -10.29 -12.83 -13.27
N THR A 372 -11.12 -13.65 -12.64
CA THR A 372 -12.60 -13.57 -12.72
C THR A 372 -13.24 -12.47 -11.87
N SER A 373 -12.51 -11.82 -10.95
CA SER A 373 -13.03 -10.68 -10.17
C SER A 373 -12.50 -9.34 -10.72
N PRO A 374 -13.35 -8.49 -11.34
CA PRO A 374 -12.92 -7.23 -11.95
C PRO A 374 -13.13 -5.99 -11.08
N ARG A 375 -13.31 -6.15 -9.76
CA ARG A 375 -13.77 -5.05 -8.87
C ARG A 375 -12.78 -3.89 -8.77
N ASN A 376 -11.49 -4.18 -8.91
CA ASN A 376 -10.44 -3.16 -9.02
C ASN A 376 -10.46 -2.38 -10.36
N MET A 377 -11.09 -2.91 -11.42
CA MET A 377 -11.36 -2.15 -12.64
C MET A 377 -12.69 -1.39 -12.54
N VAL A 378 -13.76 -2.11 -12.19
CA VAL A 378 -15.13 -1.58 -12.29
C VAL A 378 -15.35 -0.38 -11.38
N GLY A 379 -14.83 -0.42 -10.14
CA GLY A 379 -14.94 0.70 -9.20
C GLY A 379 -14.33 1.99 -9.75
N PRO A 380 -13.03 2.03 -10.06
CA PRO A 380 -12.40 3.22 -10.61
C PRO A 380 -13.00 3.67 -11.94
N MET A 381 -13.39 2.75 -12.83
CA MET A 381 -14.05 3.10 -14.09
C MET A 381 -15.42 3.75 -13.84
N ALA A 382 -16.17 3.31 -12.83
CA ALA A 382 -17.42 3.97 -12.44
C ALA A 382 -17.16 5.41 -11.96
N VAL A 383 -16.08 5.65 -11.20
CA VAL A 383 -15.66 7.03 -10.87
C VAL A 383 -15.31 7.80 -12.14
N GLY A 384 -14.62 7.17 -13.09
CA GLY A 384 -14.33 7.77 -14.39
C GLY A 384 -15.59 8.14 -15.19
N ALA A 385 -16.70 7.41 -15.02
CA ALA A 385 -18.00 7.76 -15.60
C ALA A 385 -18.63 9.01 -14.99
N MET A 386 -18.23 9.41 -13.78
CA MET A 386 -18.77 10.62 -13.15
C MET A 386 -18.32 11.92 -13.83
N VAL A 387 -17.28 11.91 -14.67
CA VAL A 387 -16.68 13.15 -15.17
C VAL A 387 -17.48 13.82 -16.28
N ASP A 388 -18.32 13.08 -17.02
CA ASP A 388 -19.05 13.57 -18.19
C ASP A 388 -20.51 13.12 -18.14
N ALA A 389 -21.45 14.05 -18.38
CA ALA A 389 -22.88 13.79 -18.34
C ALA A 389 -23.35 12.75 -19.37
N SER A 390 -22.64 12.59 -20.49
CA SER A 390 -22.93 11.57 -21.51
C SER A 390 -22.73 10.13 -21.01
N ASN A 391 -22.04 9.95 -19.88
CA ASN A 391 -21.72 8.64 -19.33
C ASN A 391 -22.75 8.11 -18.31
N GLN A 392 -23.88 8.79 -18.08
CA GLN A 392 -24.86 8.41 -17.05
C GLN A 392 -25.30 6.94 -17.12
N ALA A 393 -25.57 6.42 -18.33
CA ALA A 393 -25.97 5.03 -18.50
C ALA A 393 -24.86 4.04 -18.10
N SER A 394 -23.60 4.36 -18.43
CA SER A 394 -22.43 3.58 -18.02
C SER A 394 -22.22 3.66 -16.51
N LEU A 395 -22.37 4.84 -15.92
CA LEU A 395 -22.26 5.07 -14.47
C LEU A 395 -23.27 4.21 -13.70
N ASP A 396 -24.55 4.28 -14.09
CA ASP A 396 -25.62 3.53 -13.43
C ASP A 396 -25.40 2.02 -13.56
N LEU A 397 -25.01 1.55 -14.76
CA LEU A 397 -24.70 0.14 -15.01
C LEU A 397 -23.56 -0.36 -14.12
N LEU A 398 -22.44 0.36 -14.05
CA LEU A 398 -21.29 -0.04 -13.24
C LEU A 398 -21.61 0.05 -11.74
N TYR A 399 -22.35 1.08 -11.30
CA TYR A 399 -22.81 1.18 -9.91
C TYR A 399 -23.74 0.01 -9.52
N HIS A 400 -24.67 -0.37 -10.40
CA HIS A 400 -25.55 -1.51 -10.18
C HIS A 400 -24.81 -2.85 -10.09
N TYR A 401 -23.67 -2.99 -10.76
CA TYR A 401 -22.78 -4.14 -10.55
C TYR A 401 -22.13 -4.09 -9.17
N LEU A 402 -21.55 -2.95 -8.79
CA LEU A 402 -20.79 -2.78 -7.55
C LEU A 402 -21.66 -3.02 -6.30
N ARG A 403 -22.87 -2.45 -6.25
CA ARG A 403 -23.76 -2.58 -5.09
C ARG A 403 -24.24 -4.00 -4.79
N LYS A 404 -24.03 -4.96 -5.71
CA LYS A 404 -24.37 -6.38 -5.54
C LYS A 404 -23.20 -7.21 -4.98
N GLN A 405 -22.01 -6.63 -4.90
CA GLN A 405 -20.79 -7.32 -4.46
C GLN A 405 -20.69 -7.36 -2.93
N GLU A 406 -19.92 -8.33 -2.42
CA GLU A 406 -19.66 -8.52 -0.99
C GLU A 406 -18.15 -8.70 -0.76
N PRO A 407 -17.59 -8.25 0.38
CA PRO A 407 -16.17 -8.47 0.68
C PRO A 407 -15.75 -9.94 0.63
N MET A 408 -14.70 -10.25 -0.13
CA MET A 408 -14.25 -11.63 -0.38
C MET A 408 -13.28 -12.07 0.70
N SER A 409 -13.75 -12.95 1.59
CA SER A 409 -12.96 -13.46 2.73
C SER A 409 -11.92 -14.54 2.37
N ASP A 410 -11.94 -15.06 1.14
CA ASP A 410 -11.10 -16.20 0.73
C ASP A 410 -10.39 -16.03 -0.63
N TRP A 411 -10.56 -14.88 -1.26
CA TRP A 411 -9.87 -14.55 -2.51
C TRP A 411 -8.46 -13.99 -2.22
N PRO A 412 -7.38 -14.54 -2.81
CA PRO A 412 -6.04 -13.96 -2.69
C PRO A 412 -5.97 -12.53 -3.21
N GLY A 413 -5.55 -11.58 -2.36
CA GLY A 413 -5.63 -10.15 -2.67
C GLY A 413 -7.07 -9.60 -2.65
N GLY A 414 -8.02 -10.30 -2.03
CA GLY A 414 -9.40 -9.86 -1.84
C GLY A 414 -9.48 -8.50 -1.14
N TYR A 415 -8.64 -8.30 -0.11
CA TYR A 415 -8.47 -7.01 0.57
C TYR A 415 -8.29 -5.86 -0.42
N TYR A 416 -7.42 -6.01 -1.41
CA TYR A 416 -7.07 -4.93 -2.33
C TYR A 416 -8.27 -4.55 -3.20
N GLN A 417 -8.91 -5.55 -3.79
CA GLN A 417 -10.07 -5.33 -4.65
C GLN A 417 -11.23 -4.71 -3.87
N ASP A 418 -11.48 -5.21 -2.66
CA ASP A 418 -12.53 -4.69 -1.78
C ASP A 418 -12.21 -3.29 -1.28
N ALA A 419 -10.94 -2.96 -0.99
CA ALA A 419 -10.53 -1.62 -0.59
C ALA A 419 -10.64 -0.60 -1.75
N VAL A 420 -10.20 -0.95 -2.97
CA VAL A 420 -10.37 -0.08 -4.16
C VAL A 420 -11.84 0.11 -4.50
N MET A 421 -12.65 -0.94 -4.34
CA MET A 421 -14.10 -0.86 -4.48
C MET A 421 -14.71 0.07 -3.41
N MET A 422 -14.32 -0.06 -2.14
CA MET A 422 -14.76 0.81 -1.04
C MET A 422 -14.47 2.28 -1.32
N MET A 423 -13.25 2.59 -1.76
CA MET A 423 -12.84 3.94 -2.13
C MET A 423 -13.70 4.50 -3.26
N SER A 424 -13.88 3.70 -4.31
CA SER A 424 -14.74 4.09 -5.44
C SER A 424 -16.17 4.34 -4.99
N MET A 425 -16.72 3.49 -4.11
CA MET A 425 -18.07 3.65 -3.55
C MET A 425 -18.21 4.90 -2.68
N LEU A 426 -17.19 5.29 -1.90
CA LEU A 426 -17.19 6.56 -1.18
C LEU A 426 -17.34 7.73 -2.15
N VAL A 427 -16.61 7.71 -3.27
CA VAL A 427 -16.76 8.73 -4.32
C VAL A 427 -18.16 8.69 -4.92
N LEU A 428 -18.57 7.54 -5.44
CA LEU A 428 -19.83 7.31 -6.17
C LEU A 428 -21.08 7.66 -5.35
N THR A 429 -20.99 7.63 -4.02
CA THR A 429 -22.13 7.91 -3.14
C THR A 429 -22.15 9.36 -2.62
N GLY A 430 -21.13 10.16 -2.92
CA GLY A 430 -21.00 11.54 -2.44
C GLY A 430 -20.45 11.62 -1.01
N ASN A 431 -19.70 10.59 -0.60
CA ASN A 431 -19.15 10.41 0.73
C ASN A 431 -17.61 10.47 0.74
N MET A 432 -17.00 11.12 -0.26
CA MET A 432 -15.56 11.47 -0.27
C MET A 432 -15.32 12.95 -0.63
N PRO A 433 -15.94 13.90 0.09
CA PRO A 433 -15.70 15.33 -0.15
C PRO A 433 -14.34 15.77 0.37
N ASN A 434 -13.76 16.81 -0.23
CA ASN A 434 -12.65 17.52 0.38
C ASN A 434 -13.18 18.36 1.56
N PHE A 435 -13.00 17.94 2.80
CA PHE A 435 -13.53 18.67 3.97
C PHE A 435 -13.03 20.12 4.09
N TYR A 436 -11.98 20.53 3.37
CA TYR A 436 -11.51 21.91 3.36
C TYR A 436 -12.42 22.85 2.54
N ASP A 437 -13.24 22.31 1.64
CA ASP A 437 -14.14 23.09 0.77
C ASP A 437 -15.54 23.26 1.38
N TYR A 438 -15.80 22.65 2.54
CA TYR A 438 -17.13 22.62 3.16
C TYR A 438 -17.08 23.08 4.62
N GLU A 439 -18.13 23.81 5.01
CA GLU A 439 -18.43 24.08 6.42
C GLU A 439 -18.86 22.79 7.14
N PRO A 440 -18.56 22.63 8.44
CA PRO A 440 -19.01 21.49 9.24
C PRO A 440 -20.52 21.25 9.19
N TYR A 441 -20.93 19.98 9.18
CA TYR A 441 -22.34 19.54 9.22
C TYR A 441 -22.57 18.43 10.27
N PRO A 442 -22.44 18.74 11.58
CA PRO A 442 -22.40 17.73 12.65
C PRO A 442 -23.71 16.97 12.89
N ASN A 443 -24.82 17.36 12.24
CA ASN A 443 -26.16 16.79 12.47
C ASN A 443 -26.59 15.81 11.36
N SER A 444 -25.64 15.18 10.65
CA SER A 444 -26.00 14.17 9.64
C SER A 444 -26.65 12.94 10.29
N THR A 445 -27.64 12.37 9.59
CA THR A 445 -28.42 11.23 10.07
C THR A 445 -28.16 10.02 9.18
N LEU A 446 -27.94 8.86 9.80
CA LEU A 446 -27.76 7.61 9.08
C LEU A 446 -29.04 7.24 8.30
N PRO A 447 -28.92 6.63 7.10
CA PRO A 447 -30.08 6.16 6.37
C PRO A 447 -30.81 5.10 7.18
N ALA A 448 -32.15 5.15 7.16
CA ALA A 448 -32.95 4.12 7.80
C ALA A 448 -32.69 2.74 7.13
N PRO A 449 -32.68 1.64 7.91
CA PRO A 449 -32.74 0.30 7.36
C PRO A 449 -33.96 0.18 6.43
N LEU A 450 -33.83 -0.57 5.33
CA LEU A 450 -35.00 -0.89 4.53
C LEU A 450 -36.00 -1.67 5.38
N PRO A 451 -37.31 -1.40 5.26
CA PRO A 451 -38.30 -2.29 5.80
C PRO A 451 -38.10 -3.67 5.15
N VAL A 452 -38.07 -4.72 5.98
CA VAL A 452 -37.97 -6.11 5.50
C VAL A 452 -39.32 -6.46 4.87
N THR A 453 -39.49 -6.14 3.59
CA THR A 453 -40.72 -6.45 2.84
C THR A 453 -40.71 -7.86 2.29
N ASP A 454 -39.52 -8.43 2.12
CA ASP A 454 -39.31 -9.78 1.63
C ASP A 454 -38.54 -10.60 2.67
N THR A 455 -39.19 -11.65 3.15
CA THR A 455 -38.67 -12.59 4.14
C THR A 455 -38.52 -14.00 3.57
N THR A 456 -38.89 -14.21 2.30
CA THR A 456 -38.83 -15.52 1.66
C THR A 456 -37.45 -15.68 1.07
N ALA A 457 -36.75 -16.76 1.42
CA ALA A 457 -35.45 -17.03 0.80
C ALA A 457 -35.63 -17.66 -0.59
N PRO A 458 -34.69 -17.41 -1.52
CA PRO A 458 -34.64 -18.12 -2.78
C PRO A 458 -34.63 -19.63 -2.58
N THR A 459 -35.10 -20.38 -3.58
CA THR A 459 -34.90 -21.84 -3.62
C THR A 459 -33.41 -22.20 -3.58
N LYS A 460 -33.11 -23.40 -3.07
CA LYS A 460 -31.75 -23.93 -3.03
C LYS A 460 -31.17 -24.11 -4.44
N PRO A 461 -29.93 -23.65 -4.72
CA PRO A 461 -29.23 -24.01 -5.95
C PRO A 461 -29.05 -25.53 -6.05
N LEU A 462 -29.42 -26.11 -7.20
CA LEU A 462 -29.33 -27.55 -7.47
C LEU A 462 -28.21 -27.85 -8.47
N ASN A 463 -27.83 -29.12 -8.57
CA ASN A 463 -26.83 -29.61 -9.53
C ASN A 463 -25.49 -28.86 -9.46
N VAL A 464 -25.08 -28.44 -8.26
CA VAL A 464 -23.74 -27.91 -8.06
C VAL A 464 -22.74 -29.01 -8.40
N THR A 465 -21.88 -28.77 -9.38
CA THR A 465 -20.98 -29.79 -9.92
C THR A 465 -19.64 -29.19 -10.29
N VAL A 466 -18.57 -29.96 -10.07
CA VAL A 466 -17.24 -29.67 -10.61
C VAL A 466 -17.23 -30.09 -12.08
N THR A 467 -17.02 -29.14 -12.98
CA THR A 467 -17.03 -29.36 -14.44
C THR A 467 -15.65 -29.42 -15.05
N GLY A 468 -14.62 -28.97 -14.34
CA GLY A 468 -13.24 -28.95 -14.79
C GLY A 468 -12.28 -28.70 -13.63
N SER A 469 -11.05 -29.16 -13.77
CA SER A 469 -9.99 -28.95 -12.78
C SER A 469 -8.62 -28.92 -13.45
N THR A 470 -7.74 -28.02 -13.00
CA THR A 470 -6.31 -28.03 -13.30
C THR A 470 -5.52 -28.21 -12.00
N TYR A 471 -4.20 -27.98 -12.02
CA TYR A 471 -3.40 -27.94 -10.79
C TYR A 471 -3.69 -26.70 -9.93
N SER A 472 -4.33 -25.66 -10.47
CA SER A 472 -4.56 -24.39 -9.74
C SER A 472 -5.97 -23.80 -9.88
N THR A 473 -6.86 -24.48 -10.60
CA THR A 473 -8.21 -23.99 -10.87
C THR A 473 -9.25 -25.10 -10.80
N ILE A 474 -10.46 -24.76 -10.41
CA ILE A 474 -11.64 -25.63 -10.44
C ILE A 474 -12.81 -24.85 -11.04
N ASP A 475 -13.49 -25.44 -12.03
CA ASP A 475 -14.70 -24.89 -12.62
C ASP A 475 -15.93 -25.50 -11.94
N LEU A 476 -16.86 -24.64 -11.53
CA LEU A 476 -18.15 -25.03 -10.94
C LEU A 476 -19.30 -24.58 -11.83
N SER A 477 -20.36 -25.39 -11.89
CA SER A 477 -21.65 -25.02 -12.47
C SER A 477 -22.81 -25.44 -11.58
N TRP A 478 -23.95 -24.75 -11.69
CA TRP A 478 -25.17 -25.04 -10.95
C TRP A 478 -26.42 -24.66 -11.74
N SER A 479 -27.59 -25.12 -11.27
CA SER A 479 -28.89 -24.74 -11.82
C SER A 479 -29.43 -23.48 -11.14
N ALA A 480 -30.21 -22.69 -11.88
CA ALA A 480 -30.79 -21.46 -11.37
C ALA A 480 -31.72 -21.72 -10.18
N ALA A 481 -31.59 -20.89 -9.15
CA ALA A 481 -32.56 -20.75 -8.08
C ALA A 481 -33.68 -19.78 -8.51
N ALA A 482 -34.90 -20.06 -8.08
CA ALA A 482 -36.04 -19.16 -8.16
C ALA A 482 -36.24 -18.38 -6.86
N ASP A 483 -36.82 -17.19 -6.98
CA ASP A 483 -37.18 -16.30 -5.89
C ASP A 483 -38.53 -15.63 -6.24
N ASP A 484 -39.31 -15.24 -5.23
CA ASP A 484 -40.64 -14.66 -5.43
C ASP A 484 -40.63 -13.16 -5.77
N GLN A 485 -39.51 -12.46 -5.57
CA GLN A 485 -39.42 -11.01 -5.73
C GLN A 485 -38.36 -10.54 -6.73
N GLY A 486 -37.56 -11.43 -7.32
CA GLY A 486 -36.68 -11.00 -8.42
C GLY A 486 -35.50 -11.92 -8.77
N PRO A 487 -34.46 -11.35 -9.40
CA PRO A 487 -33.29 -12.12 -9.80
C PRO A 487 -32.43 -12.49 -8.59
N VAL A 488 -31.87 -13.70 -8.64
CA VAL A 488 -30.99 -14.26 -7.60
C VAL A 488 -29.52 -14.02 -7.95
N MET A 489 -28.74 -13.64 -6.95
CA MET A 489 -27.27 -13.63 -6.98
C MET A 489 -26.73 -14.89 -6.31
N TYR A 490 -25.57 -15.36 -6.75
CA TYR A 490 -24.91 -16.54 -6.20
C TYR A 490 -23.62 -16.17 -5.49
N GLU A 491 -23.51 -16.56 -4.23
CA GLU A 491 -22.29 -16.49 -3.44
C GLU A 491 -21.62 -17.87 -3.44
N ILE A 492 -20.39 -17.92 -3.90
CA ILE A 492 -19.62 -19.15 -3.97
C ILE A 492 -18.71 -19.20 -2.75
N THR A 493 -18.76 -20.28 -1.99
CA THR A 493 -17.87 -20.47 -0.83
C THR A 493 -16.88 -21.60 -1.10
N ARG A 494 -15.62 -21.40 -0.69
CA ARG A 494 -14.57 -22.43 -0.63
C ARG A 494 -14.21 -22.64 0.84
N ASP A 495 -14.24 -23.88 1.30
CA ASP A 495 -13.99 -24.28 2.70
C ASP A 495 -14.75 -23.41 3.72
N GLY A 496 -15.99 -23.05 3.39
CA GLY A 496 -16.90 -22.25 4.22
C GLY A 496 -16.68 -20.72 4.16
N LYS A 497 -15.70 -20.23 3.40
CA LYS A 497 -15.40 -18.80 3.26
C LYS A 497 -15.86 -18.26 1.90
N LEU A 498 -16.26 -17.00 1.84
CA LEU A 498 -16.75 -16.37 0.61
C LEU A 498 -15.64 -16.18 -0.42
N TYR A 499 -15.79 -16.95 -1.50
CA TYR A 499 -15.16 -16.99 -2.81
C TYR A 499 -15.31 -15.71 -3.64
N ASN A 500 -16.51 -15.65 -4.21
CA ASN A 500 -16.93 -14.76 -5.27
C ASN A 500 -18.44 -14.54 -5.17
N VAL A 501 -18.94 -13.47 -5.80
CA VAL A 501 -20.36 -13.20 -5.97
C VAL A 501 -20.64 -12.99 -7.46
N THR A 502 -21.58 -13.72 -8.03
CA THR A 502 -21.87 -13.65 -9.46
C THR A 502 -23.37 -13.83 -9.75
N PRO A 503 -23.92 -13.18 -10.79
CA PRO A 503 -25.26 -13.48 -11.29
C PRO A 503 -25.29 -14.71 -12.22
N THR A 504 -24.13 -15.22 -12.62
CA THR A 504 -24.02 -16.36 -13.55
C THR A 504 -24.31 -17.71 -12.89
N LEU A 505 -24.44 -18.76 -13.69
CA LEU A 505 -24.68 -20.14 -13.24
C LEU A 505 -23.41 -21.01 -13.22
N SER A 506 -22.26 -20.36 -13.36
CA SER A 506 -20.95 -21.00 -13.29
C SER A 506 -19.91 -20.00 -12.82
N THR A 507 -18.86 -20.51 -12.19
CA THR A 507 -17.67 -19.71 -11.84
C THR A 507 -16.44 -20.58 -11.98
N LYS A 508 -15.31 -19.94 -12.26
CA LYS A 508 -13.99 -20.53 -12.14
C LYS A 508 -13.35 -20.07 -10.85
N LEU A 509 -12.90 -21.02 -10.04
CA LEU A 509 -12.04 -20.77 -8.90
C LEU A 509 -10.58 -20.89 -9.35
N GLU A 510 -9.75 -19.98 -8.86
CA GLU A 510 -8.38 -19.73 -9.27
C GLU A 510 -7.50 -19.67 -8.01
N PHE A 511 -6.18 -19.72 -8.21
CA PHE A 511 -5.20 -19.68 -7.12
C PHE A 511 -5.39 -20.80 -6.08
N LEU A 512 -5.81 -21.97 -6.52
CA LEU A 512 -5.89 -23.16 -5.69
C LEU A 512 -4.51 -23.82 -5.60
N ASP A 513 -4.16 -24.33 -4.42
CA ASP A 513 -2.95 -25.14 -4.24
C ASP A 513 -3.05 -26.45 -5.05
N PRO A 514 -1.96 -26.89 -5.72
CA PRO A 514 -1.90 -28.17 -6.40
C PRO A 514 -2.11 -29.39 -5.49
N GLY A 515 -2.75 -30.43 -6.05
CA GLY A 515 -2.99 -31.72 -5.39
C GLY A 515 -3.89 -31.68 -4.15
N LYS A 516 -4.66 -30.61 -3.97
CA LYS A 516 -5.47 -30.37 -2.76
C LYS A 516 -6.96 -30.52 -3.03
N GLU A 517 -7.65 -31.17 -2.10
CA GLU A 517 -9.11 -31.24 -2.07
C GLU A 517 -9.68 -30.01 -1.36
N TYR A 518 -10.75 -29.46 -1.93
CA TYR A 518 -11.51 -28.33 -1.41
C TYR A 518 -12.99 -28.69 -1.31
N THR A 519 -13.69 -28.02 -0.40
CA THR A 519 -15.15 -28.10 -0.29
C THR A 519 -15.79 -26.83 -0.83
N PHE A 520 -16.79 -26.96 -1.70
CA PHE A 520 -17.50 -25.84 -2.32
C PHE A 520 -18.99 -25.87 -2.00
N ALA A 521 -19.61 -24.69 -1.88
CA ALA A 521 -21.05 -24.55 -1.85
C ALA A 521 -21.47 -23.27 -2.58
N VAL A 522 -22.70 -23.26 -3.08
CA VAL A 522 -23.31 -22.12 -3.76
C VAL A 522 -24.51 -21.66 -2.94
N ARG A 523 -24.51 -20.41 -2.52
CA ARG A 523 -25.61 -19.80 -1.76
C ARG A 523 -26.35 -18.81 -2.65
N ALA A 524 -27.61 -19.12 -2.93
CA ALA A 524 -28.53 -18.18 -3.57
C ALA A 524 -28.86 -17.05 -2.59
N ARG A 525 -28.92 -15.82 -3.09
CA ARG A 525 -29.26 -14.61 -2.34
C ARG A 525 -30.17 -13.71 -3.18
N ASP A 526 -31.26 -13.24 -2.59
CA ASP A 526 -32.16 -12.25 -3.19
C ASP A 526 -31.68 -10.81 -2.96
N ALA A 527 -32.51 -9.82 -3.33
CA ALA A 527 -32.24 -8.41 -3.10
C ALA A 527 -32.43 -7.97 -1.63
N ALA A 528 -33.25 -8.69 -0.85
CA ALA A 528 -33.49 -8.44 0.57
C ALA A 528 -32.40 -9.01 1.49
N GLY A 529 -31.52 -9.85 0.93
CA GLY A 529 -30.44 -10.53 1.64
C GLY A 529 -30.82 -11.88 2.22
N ASN A 530 -32.01 -12.43 1.94
CA ASN A 530 -32.34 -13.80 2.36
C ASN A 530 -31.52 -14.79 1.53
N LYS A 531 -31.16 -15.93 2.15
CA LYS A 531 -30.18 -16.85 1.55
C LYS A 531 -30.53 -18.31 1.75
N THR A 532 -30.25 -19.11 0.73
CA THR A 532 -30.35 -20.58 0.79
C THR A 532 -29.12 -21.22 0.18
N SER A 533 -28.47 -22.11 0.93
CA SER A 533 -27.24 -22.80 0.51
C SER A 533 -27.52 -24.15 -0.16
N SER A 534 -26.75 -24.46 -1.20
CA SER A 534 -26.66 -25.80 -1.79
C SER A 534 -26.10 -26.83 -0.78
N ASP A 535 -26.15 -28.11 -1.14
CA ASP A 535 -25.27 -29.09 -0.50
C ASP A 535 -23.83 -28.79 -0.90
N ALA A 536 -22.89 -29.11 -0.01
CA ALA A 536 -21.49 -28.96 -0.30
C ALA A 536 -21.00 -30.05 -1.26
N VAL A 537 -20.16 -29.68 -2.22
CA VAL A 537 -19.49 -30.60 -3.15
C VAL A 537 -17.98 -30.53 -2.96
N LYS A 538 -17.30 -31.63 -3.23
CA LYS A 538 -15.83 -31.70 -3.16
C LYS A 538 -15.24 -31.64 -4.56
N GLY A 539 -14.09 -30.97 -4.68
CA GLY A 539 -13.28 -30.98 -5.88
C GLY A 539 -11.80 -30.92 -5.54
N SER A 540 -10.98 -31.61 -6.33
CA SER A 540 -9.53 -31.67 -6.12
C SER A 540 -8.79 -31.09 -7.32
N THR A 541 -7.76 -30.30 -7.05
CA THR A 541 -6.80 -29.91 -8.08
C THR A 541 -5.90 -31.07 -8.44
N ALA A 542 -5.39 -31.08 -9.68
CA ALA A 542 -4.33 -32.00 -10.07
C ALA A 542 -3.03 -31.69 -9.30
N ALA A 543 -2.19 -32.70 -9.09
CA ALA A 543 -0.83 -32.45 -8.59
C ALA A 543 -0.01 -31.75 -9.67
N ASP A 544 0.87 -30.84 -9.25
CA ASP A 544 1.85 -30.24 -10.14
C ASP A 544 3.19 -30.98 -10.04
N LEU A 545 3.62 -31.53 -11.18
CA LEU A 545 4.78 -32.39 -11.32
C LEU A 545 5.84 -31.77 -12.26
N ALA A 546 5.57 -30.57 -12.80
CA ALA A 546 6.47 -29.92 -13.74
C ALA A 546 7.43 -28.99 -12.97
N PRO A 547 8.75 -29.17 -13.07
CA PRO A 547 9.68 -28.24 -12.46
C PRO A 547 9.66 -26.88 -13.18
N PRO A 548 10.02 -25.78 -12.48
CA PRO A 548 10.32 -24.52 -13.13
C PRO A 548 11.31 -24.71 -14.26
N SER A 549 11.18 -23.94 -15.34
CA SER A 549 12.20 -23.93 -16.37
C SER A 549 13.57 -23.66 -15.76
N LYS A 550 14.65 -24.05 -16.45
CA LYS A 550 16.00 -23.74 -15.98
C LYS A 550 16.15 -22.23 -15.73
N VAL A 551 16.75 -21.84 -14.60
CA VAL A 551 17.09 -20.43 -14.32
C VAL A 551 18.15 -19.96 -15.30
N THR A 552 17.92 -18.81 -15.95
CA THR A 552 18.80 -18.24 -16.97
C THR A 552 19.17 -16.79 -16.66
N GLY A 553 20.04 -16.18 -17.46
CA GLY A 553 20.37 -14.75 -17.36
C GLY A 553 21.09 -14.36 -16.08
N ILE A 554 21.77 -15.30 -15.43
CA ILE A 554 22.57 -14.99 -14.24
C ILE A 554 23.66 -14.00 -14.63
N SER A 555 23.71 -12.88 -13.94
CA SER A 555 24.65 -11.80 -14.18
C SER A 555 25.07 -11.14 -12.87
N ALA A 556 26.24 -10.51 -12.88
CA ALA A 556 26.70 -9.67 -11.79
C ALA A 556 26.27 -8.23 -12.07
N GLN A 557 25.19 -7.78 -11.44
CA GLN A 557 24.64 -6.42 -11.53
C GLN A 557 25.64 -5.38 -11.02
N ALA A 558 26.24 -5.67 -9.87
CA ALA A 558 27.25 -4.83 -9.24
C ALA A 558 28.38 -5.70 -8.71
N ARG A 559 29.61 -5.18 -8.83
CA ARG A 559 30.82 -5.81 -8.31
C ARG A 559 31.62 -4.73 -7.62
N THR A 560 32.07 -5.05 -6.44
CA THR A 560 32.83 -4.16 -5.56
C THR A 560 34.08 -4.92 -5.08
N LEU A 561 34.86 -4.34 -4.17
CA LEU A 561 36.02 -5.04 -3.61
C LEU A 561 35.58 -6.25 -2.79
N THR A 562 34.47 -6.12 -2.06
CA THR A 562 34.07 -7.10 -1.04
C THR A 562 32.68 -7.71 -1.27
N SER A 563 32.02 -7.37 -2.37
CA SER A 563 30.69 -7.90 -2.67
C SER A 563 30.39 -8.06 -4.16
N ILE A 564 29.52 -9.01 -4.48
CA ILE A 564 28.94 -9.27 -5.79
C ILE A 564 27.42 -9.32 -5.63
N THR A 565 26.69 -8.54 -6.42
CA THR A 565 25.22 -8.58 -6.47
C THR A 565 24.78 -9.37 -7.69
N LEU A 566 24.15 -10.52 -7.45
CA LEU A 566 23.65 -11.41 -8.50
C LEU A 566 22.22 -11.04 -8.88
N LYS A 567 21.93 -11.18 -10.17
CA LYS A 567 20.58 -11.11 -10.72
C LYS A 567 20.39 -12.21 -11.74
N TRP A 568 19.15 -12.69 -11.88
CA TRP A 568 18.78 -13.73 -12.83
C TRP A 568 17.40 -13.45 -13.42
N ASN A 569 17.09 -14.15 -14.51
CA ASN A 569 15.76 -14.14 -15.09
C ASN A 569 14.86 -15.10 -14.30
N ARG A 570 13.60 -14.70 -14.11
CA ARG A 570 12.58 -15.61 -13.59
C ARG A 570 12.46 -16.82 -14.54
N PRO A 571 12.53 -18.06 -14.04
CA PRO A 571 12.17 -19.21 -14.83
C PRO A 571 10.68 -19.16 -15.20
N ALA A 572 10.34 -19.71 -16.37
CA ALA A 572 8.97 -19.93 -16.76
C ALA A 572 8.40 -21.07 -15.92
N ASP A 573 7.26 -20.81 -15.30
CA ASP A 573 6.59 -21.70 -14.38
C ASP A 573 5.16 -21.19 -14.16
N ASN A 574 4.28 -22.08 -13.73
CA ASN A 574 2.86 -21.85 -13.47
C ASN A 574 2.57 -21.15 -12.14
N ASP A 575 3.50 -21.15 -11.19
CA ASP A 575 3.35 -20.46 -9.92
C ASP A 575 3.36 -18.93 -10.08
N ALA A 576 2.91 -18.19 -9.06
CA ALA A 576 3.07 -16.73 -9.04
C ALA A 576 4.54 -16.31 -8.97
N ILE A 577 4.82 -15.04 -9.24
CA ILE A 577 6.19 -14.50 -9.27
C ILE A 577 6.94 -14.64 -7.94
N ASN A 578 6.19 -14.61 -6.83
CA ASN A 578 6.65 -14.66 -5.45
C ASN A 578 6.47 -16.04 -4.80
N GLU A 579 6.10 -17.07 -5.57
CA GLU A 579 5.92 -18.44 -5.06
C GLU A 579 7.10 -19.35 -5.42
N ILE A 580 7.89 -19.00 -6.44
CA ILE A 580 9.16 -19.68 -6.75
C ILE A 580 10.25 -19.21 -5.78
N ALA A 581 10.79 -20.15 -5.01
CA ALA A 581 11.90 -19.91 -4.10
C ALA A 581 13.24 -20.18 -4.79
N TYR A 582 14.23 -19.36 -4.49
CA TYR A 582 15.60 -19.54 -4.98
C TYR A 582 16.57 -19.82 -3.83
N ASP A 583 17.40 -20.82 -4.05
CA ASP A 583 18.61 -21.07 -3.27
C ASP A 583 19.84 -20.71 -4.10
N VAL A 584 20.71 -19.92 -3.48
CA VAL A 584 21.95 -19.43 -4.09
C VAL A 584 23.10 -20.23 -3.51
N TYR A 585 23.92 -20.77 -4.41
CA TYR A 585 25.10 -21.55 -4.07
C TYR A 585 26.34 -20.80 -4.53
N MET A 586 27.35 -20.70 -3.67
CA MET A 586 28.68 -20.21 -3.99
C MET A 586 29.70 -21.33 -3.76
N ASN A 587 30.46 -21.69 -4.80
CA ASN A 587 31.41 -22.81 -4.76
C ASN A 587 30.77 -24.09 -4.17
N ASP A 588 29.58 -24.42 -4.66
CA ASP A 588 28.75 -25.57 -4.27
C ASP A 588 28.22 -25.56 -2.82
N THR A 589 28.41 -24.47 -2.06
CA THR A 589 27.82 -24.27 -0.73
C THR A 589 26.64 -23.31 -0.81
N LYS A 590 25.48 -23.68 -0.25
CA LYS A 590 24.32 -22.78 -0.12
C LYS A 590 24.67 -21.61 0.80
N ILE A 591 24.43 -20.38 0.36
CA ILE A 591 24.82 -19.16 1.09
C ILE A 591 23.64 -18.36 1.64
N ASN A 592 22.43 -18.54 1.11
CA ASN A 592 21.23 -17.91 1.66
C ASN A 592 20.66 -18.76 2.81
N THR A 593 20.40 -18.13 3.97
CA THR A 593 19.75 -18.80 5.11
C THR A 593 18.23 -18.84 4.98
N SER A 594 17.65 -17.84 4.31
CA SER A 594 16.22 -17.76 3.97
C SER A 594 16.03 -17.93 2.47
N LYS A 595 14.86 -18.46 2.07
CA LYS A 595 14.45 -18.53 0.66
C LYS A 595 14.47 -17.12 0.04
N VAL A 596 15.07 -17.00 -1.14
CA VAL A 596 15.03 -15.77 -1.96
C VAL A 596 13.83 -15.86 -2.90
N TYR A 597 13.19 -14.73 -3.22
CA TYR A 597 12.03 -14.66 -4.12
C TYR A 597 12.22 -13.58 -5.18
N PHE A 598 11.51 -13.66 -6.31
CA PHE A 598 11.60 -12.69 -7.40
C PHE A 598 10.63 -11.50 -7.20
N PRO A 599 10.98 -10.27 -7.66
CA PRO A 599 12.30 -9.85 -8.12
C PRO A 599 13.23 -9.71 -6.91
N GLY A 600 14.38 -10.35 -6.98
CA GLY A 600 15.35 -10.32 -5.89
C GLY A 600 16.75 -10.37 -6.47
N ASP A 601 17.51 -9.30 -6.26
CA ASP A 601 18.95 -9.36 -6.41
C ASP A 601 19.53 -9.99 -5.13
N PHE A 602 20.53 -10.85 -5.26
CA PHE A 602 21.18 -11.48 -4.11
C PHE A 602 22.59 -10.92 -3.94
N LYS A 603 22.79 -10.09 -2.92
CA LYS A 603 24.10 -9.54 -2.58
C LYS A 603 24.89 -10.56 -1.75
N VAL A 604 26.04 -10.96 -2.27
CA VAL A 604 27.04 -11.76 -1.57
C VAL A 604 28.11 -10.81 -1.06
N GLU A 605 28.34 -10.79 0.25
CA GLU A 605 29.28 -9.89 0.92
C GLU A 605 30.47 -10.67 1.52
N ASN A 606 31.40 -9.93 2.12
CA ASN A 606 32.61 -10.47 2.77
C ASN A 606 33.52 -11.27 1.80
N LEU A 607 33.49 -10.89 0.54
CA LEU A 607 34.33 -11.47 -0.50
C LEU A 607 35.73 -10.85 -0.48
N GLN A 608 36.72 -11.61 -0.92
CA GLN A 608 38.07 -11.10 -1.13
C GLN A 608 38.16 -10.27 -2.42
N PRO A 609 38.90 -9.15 -2.44
CA PRO A 609 39.19 -8.40 -3.66
C PRO A 609 39.88 -9.23 -4.74
N ALA A 610 39.59 -8.91 -6.01
CA ALA A 610 40.13 -9.58 -7.20
C ALA A 610 39.99 -11.12 -7.24
N ALA A 611 39.04 -11.69 -6.50
CA ALA A 611 38.85 -13.14 -6.40
C ALA A 611 37.66 -13.61 -7.26
N ALA A 612 37.80 -14.77 -7.90
CA ALA A 612 36.75 -15.39 -8.71
C ALA A 612 35.88 -16.34 -7.88
N TYR A 613 34.57 -16.29 -8.12
CA TYR A 613 33.56 -17.10 -7.45
C TYR A 613 32.64 -17.76 -8.47
N LYS A 614 32.21 -18.99 -8.18
CA LYS A 614 31.25 -19.75 -8.99
C LYS A 614 29.89 -19.75 -8.30
N PHE A 615 28.85 -19.40 -9.04
CA PHE A 615 27.48 -19.34 -8.56
C PHE A 615 26.57 -20.31 -9.30
N LYS A 616 25.64 -20.93 -8.57
CA LYS A 616 24.48 -21.65 -9.12
C LYS A 616 23.23 -21.19 -8.39
N ILE A 617 22.10 -21.22 -9.09
CA ILE A 617 20.79 -20.85 -8.53
C ILE A 617 19.85 -22.03 -8.75
N ALA A 618 19.33 -22.58 -7.67
CA ALA A 618 18.27 -23.58 -7.71
C ALA A 618 16.92 -22.88 -7.50
N ALA A 619 16.01 -23.05 -8.44
CA ALA A 619 14.61 -22.66 -8.29
C ALA A 619 13.81 -23.85 -7.76
N THR A 620 12.87 -23.59 -6.87
CA THR A 620 11.92 -24.56 -6.34
C THR A 620 10.52 -23.96 -6.39
N ASP A 621 9.61 -24.63 -7.07
CA ASP A 621 8.19 -24.25 -7.09
C ASP A 621 7.51 -24.56 -5.74
N LYS A 622 6.23 -24.21 -5.63
CA LYS A 622 5.38 -24.43 -4.46
C LYS A 622 5.11 -25.90 -4.20
N SER A 623 5.16 -26.72 -5.24
CA SER A 623 4.95 -28.18 -5.20
C SER A 623 6.21 -28.96 -4.83
N GLY A 624 7.35 -28.28 -4.74
CA GLY A 624 8.65 -28.85 -4.39
C GLY A 624 9.47 -29.36 -5.59
N ASN A 625 9.03 -29.13 -6.83
CA ASN A 625 9.83 -29.47 -8.00
C ASN A 625 10.94 -28.44 -8.19
N THR A 626 12.13 -28.92 -8.60
CA THR A 626 13.33 -28.09 -8.63
C THR A 626 14.00 -28.07 -9.99
N SER A 627 14.56 -26.92 -10.36
CA SER A 627 15.51 -26.79 -11.46
C SER A 627 16.74 -26.01 -11.03
N THR A 628 17.88 -26.24 -11.70
CA THR A 628 19.15 -25.58 -11.35
C THR A 628 19.77 -24.92 -12.57
N SER A 629 20.30 -23.72 -12.39
CA SER A 629 21.00 -22.96 -13.43
C SER A 629 22.28 -23.65 -13.91
N ASP A 630 22.85 -23.11 -14.99
CA ASP A 630 24.27 -23.31 -15.29
C ASP A 630 25.16 -22.60 -14.26
N VAL A 631 26.43 -22.98 -14.21
CA VAL A 631 27.44 -22.30 -13.39
C VAL A 631 27.74 -20.94 -13.98
N PHE A 632 27.54 -19.89 -13.18
CA PHE A 632 27.96 -18.54 -13.51
C PHE A 632 29.26 -18.21 -12.76
N THR A 633 30.30 -17.75 -13.45
CA THR A 633 31.57 -17.38 -12.82
C THR A 633 31.82 -15.88 -13.00
N THR A 634 32.16 -15.19 -11.91
CA THR A 634 32.52 -13.77 -11.92
C THR A 634 33.50 -13.47 -10.78
N SER A 635 34.11 -12.29 -10.80
CA SER A 635 35.09 -11.88 -9.79
C SER A 635 34.73 -10.53 -9.18
N THR A 636 35.11 -10.31 -7.92
CA THR A 636 35.16 -8.97 -7.31
C THR A 636 36.12 -8.05 -8.07
N THR A 637 36.01 -6.74 -7.88
CA THR A 637 36.92 -5.79 -8.53
C THR A 637 38.30 -5.82 -7.88
N ALA A 638 39.32 -5.44 -8.66
CA ALA A 638 40.68 -5.26 -8.15
C ALA A 638 40.93 -3.86 -7.59
N THR A 639 40.11 -2.89 -8.00
CA THR A 639 40.13 -1.51 -7.54
C THR A 639 38.79 -1.14 -6.96
N ASP A 640 38.81 -0.22 -6.01
CA ASP A 640 37.61 0.42 -5.49
C ASP A 640 36.94 1.24 -6.59
N VAL A 641 35.68 0.92 -6.86
CA VAL A 641 34.82 1.58 -7.85
C VAL A 641 33.48 1.98 -7.24
N SER A 642 33.28 1.71 -5.96
CA SER A 642 32.05 2.04 -5.27
C SER A 642 32.13 3.49 -4.85
N LYS A 643 31.00 4.17 -4.86
CA LYS A 643 30.93 5.50 -4.26
C LYS A 643 30.68 5.35 -2.76
N PRO A 644 31.20 6.26 -1.93
CA PRO A 644 30.73 6.39 -0.57
C PRO A 644 29.21 6.58 -0.54
N THR A 645 28.58 6.11 0.53
CA THR A 645 27.18 6.42 0.80
C THR A 645 26.95 7.92 0.83
N ARG A 646 25.78 8.34 0.35
CA ARG A 646 25.41 9.74 0.26
C ARG A 646 25.49 10.42 1.64
N PRO A 647 26.15 11.59 1.76
CA PRO A 647 26.02 12.42 2.95
C PRO A 647 24.53 12.72 3.18
N SER A 648 23.97 12.20 4.26
CA SER A 648 22.55 12.35 4.59
C SER A 648 22.37 13.40 5.68
N PHE A 649 21.15 13.95 5.80
CA PHE A 649 20.82 15.00 6.77
C PHE A 649 21.78 16.18 6.74
N VAL A 650 21.95 16.83 5.59
CA VAL A 650 22.65 18.14 5.55
C VAL A 650 21.70 19.19 6.11
N TYR A 651 22.06 19.85 7.21
CA TYR A 651 21.26 20.94 7.78
C TYR A 651 22.14 21.99 8.47
N ALA A 652 21.57 23.18 8.68
CA ALA A 652 22.22 24.24 9.45
C ALA A 652 22.00 24.05 10.96
N VAL A 653 23.08 23.84 11.72
CA VAL A 653 23.07 23.81 13.20
C VAL A 653 23.16 25.20 13.81
N GLU A 654 23.80 26.14 13.14
CA GLU A 654 23.90 27.55 13.57
C GLU A 654 23.79 28.48 12.35
N LYS A 655 23.09 29.62 12.54
CA LYS A 655 22.97 30.69 11.54
C LYS A 655 23.16 32.06 12.20
N THR A 656 24.05 32.88 11.65
CA THR A 656 24.15 34.33 11.90
C THR A 656 23.89 35.10 10.61
N SER A 657 24.11 36.42 10.64
CA SER A 657 24.00 37.28 9.46
C SER A 657 25.08 36.99 8.41
N ASP A 658 26.22 36.43 8.82
CA ASP A 658 27.41 36.26 7.99
C ASP A 658 27.99 34.83 8.00
N ARG A 659 27.40 33.91 8.76
CA ARG A 659 27.86 32.51 8.83
C ARG A 659 26.72 31.51 8.91
N ILE A 660 26.99 30.32 8.37
CA ILE A 660 26.14 29.14 8.50
C ILE A 660 27.04 27.96 8.86
N THR A 661 26.78 27.33 10.00
CA THR A 661 27.42 26.06 10.37
C THR A 661 26.51 24.91 9.99
N LEU A 662 27.04 24.01 9.16
CA LEU A 662 26.38 22.83 8.64
C LEU A 662 26.81 21.60 9.42
N ALA A 663 25.90 20.64 9.55
CA ALA A 663 26.19 19.28 9.98
C ALA A 663 25.55 18.29 9.01
N TRP A 664 26.11 17.08 8.95
CA TRP A 664 25.58 15.94 8.21
C TRP A 664 25.92 14.61 8.89
N ASN A 665 25.35 13.52 8.39
CA ASN A 665 25.69 12.17 8.85
C ASN A 665 26.92 11.63 8.09
N VAL A 666 27.69 10.78 8.78
CA VAL A 666 28.86 10.12 8.19
C VAL A 666 28.49 9.24 7.00
N SER A 667 29.39 9.19 6.03
CA SER A 667 29.34 8.39 4.81
C SER A 667 30.29 7.23 5.00
N VAL A 668 29.79 6.02 4.75
CA VAL A 668 30.55 4.77 4.71
C VAL A 668 30.82 4.31 3.28
N ASP A 669 31.87 3.53 3.08
CA ASP A 669 32.31 2.98 1.79
C ASP A 669 32.53 1.45 1.90
N ASP A 670 32.63 0.72 0.78
CA ASP A 670 32.84 -0.74 0.79
C ASP A 670 34.29 -1.15 1.03
N ASN A 671 35.22 -0.19 1.01
CA ASN A 671 36.57 -0.37 1.48
C ASN A 671 36.66 -0.09 3.00
N PRO A 672 36.71 -1.12 3.87
CA PRO A 672 36.73 -0.93 5.32
C PRO A 672 38.00 -0.25 5.85
N ALA A 673 39.06 -0.16 5.03
CA ALA A 673 40.29 0.56 5.35
C ALA A 673 40.33 1.98 4.76
N GLY A 674 39.33 2.37 3.95
CA GLY A 674 39.28 3.65 3.26
C GLY A 674 38.76 4.79 4.15
N THR A 675 39.36 5.97 4.04
CA THR A 675 38.85 7.19 4.67
C THR A 675 37.94 7.95 3.70
N VAL A 676 36.75 8.37 4.16
CA VAL A 676 35.86 9.28 3.41
C VAL A 676 36.09 10.72 3.86
N THR A 677 36.23 11.62 2.90
CA THR A 677 36.36 13.07 3.13
C THR A 677 35.24 13.84 2.44
N TYR A 678 34.99 15.08 2.85
CA TYR A 678 33.89 15.89 2.32
C TYR A 678 34.34 17.22 1.73
N ASP A 679 33.62 17.63 0.70
CA ASP A 679 33.67 18.98 0.16
C ASP A 679 32.28 19.64 0.23
N VAL A 680 32.22 20.91 0.64
CA VAL A 680 30.98 21.68 0.70
C VAL A 680 30.95 22.65 -0.46
N TYR A 681 29.83 22.72 -1.17
CA TYR A 681 29.60 23.66 -2.28
C TYR A 681 28.36 24.50 -2.03
N ASN A 682 28.40 25.74 -2.48
CA ASN A 682 27.24 26.58 -2.70
C ASN A 682 27.04 26.75 -4.22
N GLY A 683 26.00 26.15 -4.77
CA GLY A 683 25.87 25.99 -6.23
C GLY A 683 27.07 25.26 -6.82
N GLN A 684 27.84 25.95 -7.66
CA GLN A 684 29.09 25.43 -8.25
C GLN A 684 30.36 25.85 -7.49
N GLN A 685 30.25 26.77 -6.53
CA GLN A 685 31.41 27.28 -5.79
C GLN A 685 31.76 26.35 -4.64
N LYS A 686 33.00 25.83 -4.62
CA LYS A 686 33.53 25.08 -3.48
C LYS A 686 33.84 26.03 -2.31
N MET A 687 33.39 25.66 -1.12
CA MET A 687 33.45 26.52 0.08
C MET A 687 34.62 26.17 1.00
N ASN A 688 35.05 24.91 1.05
CA ASN A 688 36.20 24.46 1.82
C ASN A 688 37.47 24.41 0.94
N THR A 689 38.63 24.74 1.54
CA THR A 689 39.94 24.68 0.86
C THR A 689 40.61 23.32 0.98
N VAL A 690 40.38 22.61 2.10
CA VAL A 690 40.91 21.27 2.39
C VAL A 690 39.74 20.30 2.56
N PRO A 691 39.82 19.05 2.06
CA PRO A 691 38.80 18.04 2.32
C PRO A 691 38.56 17.85 3.82
N ILE A 692 37.29 17.78 4.20
CA ILE A 692 36.86 17.73 5.59
C ILE A 692 36.81 16.26 6.03
N GLY A 693 37.53 15.89 7.09
CA GLY A 693 37.47 14.54 7.67
C GLY A 693 36.35 14.33 8.70
N GLY A 694 35.69 15.41 9.13
CA GLY A 694 34.55 15.39 10.03
C GLY A 694 33.21 15.59 9.32
N THR A 695 32.14 15.71 10.09
CA THR A 695 30.76 15.86 9.56
C THR A 695 30.15 17.24 9.80
N THR A 696 31.00 18.26 9.98
CA THR A 696 30.58 19.64 10.20
C THR A 696 31.46 20.60 9.43
N PHE A 697 30.87 21.70 8.95
CA PHE A 697 31.62 22.78 8.29
C PHE A 697 30.94 24.13 8.48
N THR A 698 31.72 25.18 8.73
CA THR A 698 31.21 26.54 8.86
C THR A 698 31.55 27.36 7.63
N MET A 699 30.51 27.78 6.90
CA MET A 699 30.62 28.78 5.85
C MET A 699 30.62 30.18 6.49
N THR A 700 31.57 31.03 6.12
CA THR A 700 31.73 32.40 6.64
C THR A 700 31.67 33.42 5.50
N ASN A 701 31.67 34.71 5.84
CA ASN A 701 31.64 35.84 4.89
C ASN A 701 30.40 35.82 3.98
N LEU A 702 29.27 35.35 4.52
CA LEU A 702 27.99 35.30 3.83
C LEU A 702 27.27 36.65 3.91
N GLN A 703 26.37 36.90 2.96
CA GLN A 703 25.56 38.12 2.93
C GLN A 703 24.34 37.94 3.85
N PRO A 704 23.95 38.96 4.64
CA PRO A 704 22.75 38.90 5.47
C PRO A 704 21.48 38.67 4.66
N GLY A 705 20.55 37.89 5.22
CA GLY A 705 19.24 37.59 4.62
C GLY A 705 19.28 36.94 3.23
N THR A 706 20.39 36.31 2.84
CA THR A 706 20.61 35.74 1.51
C THR A 706 20.44 34.22 1.52
N GLU A 707 19.84 33.68 0.45
CA GLU A 707 19.65 32.24 0.27
C GLU A 707 20.86 31.56 -0.37
N TYR A 708 21.12 30.33 0.07
CA TYR A 708 22.26 29.51 -0.29
C TYR A 708 21.79 28.09 -0.59
N SER A 709 22.21 27.55 -1.72
CA SER A 709 21.88 26.19 -2.17
C SER A 709 23.10 25.30 -2.00
N ILE A 710 23.08 24.48 -0.95
CA ILE A 710 24.26 23.80 -0.45
C ILE A 710 24.25 22.33 -0.90
N LYS A 711 25.40 21.82 -1.33
CA LYS A 711 25.64 20.38 -1.46
C LYS A 711 26.93 19.97 -0.77
N VAL A 712 26.92 18.80 -0.15
CA VAL A 712 28.09 18.15 0.44
C VAL A 712 28.46 16.97 -0.43
N ILE A 713 29.72 16.84 -0.82
CA ILE A 713 30.23 15.75 -1.66
C ILE A 713 31.15 14.88 -0.83
N ALA A 714 30.76 13.64 -0.56
CA ALA A 714 31.65 12.62 -0.01
C ALA A 714 32.61 12.12 -1.09
N ARG A 715 33.87 11.86 -0.74
CA ARG A 715 34.91 11.29 -1.59
C ARG A 715 35.69 10.22 -0.84
N ASP A 716 35.90 9.06 -1.46
CA ASP A 716 36.84 8.05 -0.96
C ASP A 716 38.29 8.32 -1.44
N ALA A 717 39.20 7.43 -1.08
CA ALA A 717 40.61 7.48 -1.47
C ALA A 717 40.85 7.09 -2.94
N ALA A 718 39.93 6.37 -3.58
CA ALA A 718 39.99 6.01 -5.00
C ALA A 718 39.45 7.14 -5.91
N GLY A 719 38.87 8.19 -5.32
CA GLY A 719 38.32 9.36 -6.00
C GLY A 719 36.85 9.20 -6.39
N ASN A 720 36.18 8.10 -6.02
CA ASN A 720 34.74 8.01 -6.25
C ASN A 720 34.02 8.98 -5.31
N SER A 721 32.91 9.54 -5.78
CA SER A 721 32.24 10.61 -5.07
C SER A 721 30.72 10.54 -5.17
N GLN A 722 30.08 10.96 -4.08
CA GLN A 722 28.63 11.00 -3.96
C GLN A 722 28.19 12.32 -3.33
N GLU A 723 27.36 13.06 -4.09
CA GLU A 723 26.78 14.32 -3.63
C GLU A 723 25.58 14.06 -2.72
N SER A 724 25.38 14.90 -1.71
CA SER A 724 24.15 15.01 -0.93
C SER A 724 22.99 15.45 -1.81
N TYR A 725 21.78 15.47 -1.25
CA TYR A 725 20.72 16.31 -1.83
C TYR A 725 21.06 17.79 -1.62
N ILE A 726 20.50 18.65 -2.47
CA ILE A 726 20.63 20.11 -2.29
C ILE A 726 19.88 20.49 -1.01
N TYR A 727 20.54 21.26 -0.16
CA TYR A 727 19.99 21.86 1.04
C TYR A 727 19.93 23.37 0.87
N ASP A 728 18.73 23.90 0.69
CA ASP A 728 18.50 25.33 0.62
C ASP A 728 18.36 25.93 2.02
N THR A 729 19.08 27.01 2.30
CA THR A 729 19.06 27.71 3.59
C THR A 729 19.35 29.20 3.45
N LYS A 730 19.18 29.95 4.53
CA LYS A 730 19.25 31.42 4.53
C LYS A 730 19.98 31.94 5.77
N THR A 731 20.84 32.93 5.60
CA THR A 731 21.45 33.69 6.72
C THR A 731 20.40 34.52 7.47
N LYS A 732 20.69 34.88 8.73
CA LYS A 732 19.85 35.86 9.45
C LYS A 732 19.99 37.24 8.82
N LYS A 733 18.99 38.10 9.02
CA LYS A 733 19.07 39.51 8.60
C LYS A 733 20.07 40.27 9.44
#